data_AF-A0A1Q9NZH7-F1
#
_entry.id   AF-A0A1Q9NZH7-F1
#
_cell.length_a   1.000
_cell.length_b   1.000
_cell.length_c   1.000
_cell.angle_alpha   90.00
_cell.angle_beta   90.00
_cell.angle_gamma   90.00
#
_symmetry.space_group_name_H-M   'P 1'
#
loop_
_entity.id
_entity.type
_entity.pdbx_description
1 polymer ?
#
loop_
_entity_poly.entity_id
_entity_poly.type
_entity_poly.pdbx_seq_one_letter_code
_entity_poly.pdbx_strand_id
1 'polypeptide(L)'
;MEQAVPEDYVLAGMVLRAIERRESRELEFILKCYLPVAIIESPFPNRSYLVEHLGLTSETMIRHGRFNPASIIEDLETSTDAKNLTKCVRETRELMASLRTTERSTLIGLMSGLMARGIAYILERPLHNQIDNYEVILSGVLKEKEFQKSISILQETAATLSSVVENVSHLIELITTKVESAVQKGEAESAPVLSRLDLRIESLQQQIESLESELTKIEASSSSTKQARLGEIKKTLAARKAALERDVARRDDIVSNIQGASRDLLIERDNLSAEFQAATKTIHDQLSSITDMSVPISPETVGDKGALILLPFFLAGFSKKGQLQIEIYPISQLVTNGEKVSRRRDFVDGFTSPSRTIDAIASLLSERANNDVSLRKFLRDSSQNFNMLAVKQSREHIMAGAESLMGDGLVKRPLVDELRAIISGTPEVKIKKRVKRRVTPLVADGSLCRVRFHIQDEAGHPLEGAELELGALSAKSDSKGTIVVSIPMSSYEGVVRAPGYIEKPVEFTLTSLSDVAIPIMVNSLSHEEQLAARLDELVDRSRRLDMIRERLWESFETQGSTLLGIPAYRTALVELLAELGYEPESWIAEAKKKSGMVKRLLKRDDRTDGLRRDVLRMAEESKKFGGIMLFSELLVRLDDAGWGTHAGEIEHIIENMTKEGLIQGLSTIEGGALLVEFVPVALTDDPQEILSLAATKDGLLSIEDAVVGLGWKEERVRNALELLVRNGVAKEQRSYSKSTQYWFPGLRGGKK
;
A
#
# COMPACT_ATOMS: atom_id res chain seq x y z
N MET A 1 18.69 -15.17 37.94
CA MET A 1 18.25 -16.18 36.95
C MET A 1 16.75 -16.32 37.10
N GLU A 2 15.97 -15.67 36.23
CA GLU A 2 14.53 -15.92 36.19
C GLU A 2 14.33 -17.42 35.90
N GLN A 3 13.65 -18.14 36.80
CA GLN A 3 13.31 -19.53 36.55
C GLN A 3 12.40 -19.59 35.33
N ALA A 4 12.75 -20.42 34.34
CA ALA A 4 11.87 -20.68 33.22
C ALA A 4 10.55 -21.24 33.75
N VAL A 5 9.44 -20.53 33.49
CA VAL A 5 8.10 -20.96 33.88
C VAL A 5 7.77 -22.22 33.09
N PRO A 6 7.31 -23.31 33.73
CA PRO A 6 6.88 -24.52 33.02
C PRO A 6 5.81 -24.21 31.97
N GLU A 7 5.93 -24.82 30.79
CA GLU A 7 5.05 -24.53 29.67
C GLU A 7 3.59 -24.87 29.95
N ASP A 8 3.33 -26.00 30.62
CA ASP A 8 2.01 -26.40 31.09
C ASP A 8 1.34 -25.31 31.94
N TYR A 9 2.10 -24.68 32.83
CA TYR A 9 1.66 -23.55 33.65
C TYR A 9 1.25 -22.34 32.81
N VAL A 10 2.02 -22.02 31.76
CA VAL A 10 1.73 -20.93 30.82
C VAL A 10 0.48 -21.24 30.00
N LEU A 11 0.39 -22.43 29.42
CA LEU A 11 -0.75 -22.84 28.59
C LEU A 11 -2.05 -22.79 29.40
N ALA A 12 -2.06 -23.36 30.60
CA ALA A 12 -3.22 -23.35 31.48
C ALA A 12 -3.62 -21.91 31.87
N GLY A 13 -2.65 -21.08 32.26
CA GLY A 13 -2.92 -19.69 32.63
C GLY A 13 -3.52 -18.87 31.48
N MET A 14 -3.02 -19.04 30.25
CA MET A 14 -3.55 -18.33 29.08
C MET A 14 -4.98 -18.78 28.72
N VAL A 15 -5.28 -20.07 28.83
CA VAL A 15 -6.63 -20.60 28.59
C VAL A 15 -7.60 -20.08 29.64
N LEU A 16 -7.22 -20.12 30.92
CA LEU A 16 -8.05 -19.62 32.02
C LEU A 16 -8.27 -18.10 31.93
N ARG A 17 -7.27 -17.34 31.49
CA ARG A 17 -7.40 -15.91 31.19
C ARG A 17 -8.45 -15.65 30.11
N ALA A 18 -8.48 -16.46 29.05
CA ALA A 18 -9.47 -16.33 27.99
C ALA A 18 -10.90 -16.65 28.49
N ILE A 19 -11.03 -17.66 29.36
CA ILE A 19 -12.31 -18.05 29.99
C ILE A 19 -12.81 -17.00 30.98
N GLU A 20 -11.93 -16.33 31.74
CA GLU A 20 -12.35 -15.31 32.71
C GLU A 20 -12.80 -14.00 32.02
N ARG A 21 -12.19 -13.64 30.89
CA ARG A 21 -12.48 -12.38 30.19
C ARG A 21 -13.82 -12.35 29.46
N ARG A 22 -14.27 -13.47 28.91
CA ARG A 22 -15.54 -13.59 28.18
C ARG A 22 -16.28 -14.84 28.58
N GLU A 23 -17.59 -14.88 28.32
CA GLU A 23 -18.39 -16.06 28.60
C GLU A 23 -17.78 -17.30 27.93
N SER A 24 -17.46 -18.32 28.73
CA SER A 24 -16.85 -19.58 28.30
C SER A 24 -17.56 -20.27 27.14
N ARG A 25 -18.88 -20.05 27.03
CA ARG A 25 -19.74 -20.61 25.98
C ARG A 25 -19.50 -20.00 24.60
N GLU A 26 -18.85 -18.83 24.53
CA GLU A 26 -18.52 -18.17 23.27
C GLU A 26 -17.14 -18.61 22.75
N LEU A 27 -16.31 -19.26 23.57
CA LEU A 27 -14.96 -19.68 23.21
C LEU A 27 -15.01 -20.85 22.20
N GLU A 28 -14.51 -20.62 20.99
CA GLU A 28 -14.49 -21.60 19.90
C GLU A 28 -13.13 -22.31 19.81
N PHE A 29 -12.02 -21.55 19.89
CA PHE A 29 -10.67 -22.10 19.79
C PHE A 29 -9.64 -21.26 20.52
N ILE A 30 -8.50 -21.89 20.85
CA ILE A 30 -7.28 -21.19 21.28
C ILE A 30 -6.10 -21.71 20.46
N LEU A 31 -5.31 -20.77 19.92
CA LEU A 31 -4.10 -21.07 19.15
C LEU A 31 -2.87 -20.46 19.81
N LYS A 32 -1.77 -21.20 19.79
CA LYS A 32 -0.42 -20.67 20.03
C LYS A 32 0.18 -20.32 18.66
N CYS A 33 0.40 -19.04 18.41
CA CYS A 33 0.90 -18.54 17.13
C CYS A 33 2.23 -17.83 17.27
N TYR A 34 3.00 -17.76 16.19
CA TYR A 34 4.24 -16.97 16.13
C TYR A 34 4.15 -15.92 15.04
N LEU A 35 4.50 -14.68 15.39
CA LEU A 35 4.77 -13.62 14.43
C LEU A 35 6.25 -13.73 13.99
N PRO A 36 6.52 -14.07 12.72
CA PRO A 36 7.86 -14.09 12.17
C PRO A 36 8.41 -12.66 11.94
N VAL A 37 9.57 -12.38 12.52
CA VAL A 37 10.32 -11.13 12.37
C VAL A 37 11.70 -11.42 11.84
N ALA A 38 12.00 -10.98 10.62
CA ALA A 38 13.31 -11.09 10.01
C ALA A 38 14.28 -10.07 10.61
N ILE A 39 15.49 -10.52 10.90
CA ILE A 39 16.62 -9.67 11.26
C ILE A 39 17.39 -9.39 9.98
N ILE A 40 17.38 -8.12 9.56
CA ILE A 40 18.03 -7.66 8.33
C ILE A 40 19.29 -6.88 8.70
N GLU A 41 20.42 -7.26 8.11
CA GLU A 41 21.70 -6.56 8.30
C GLU A 41 21.58 -5.10 7.87
N SER A 42 22.06 -4.22 8.75
CA SER A 42 22.22 -2.80 8.45
C SER A 42 23.64 -2.49 7.96
N PRO A 43 23.85 -1.47 7.11
CA PRO A 43 25.20 -0.95 6.85
C PRO A 43 25.84 -0.32 8.11
N PHE A 44 25.07 -0.04 9.16
CA PHE A 44 25.60 0.49 10.41
C PHE A 44 26.18 -0.63 11.29
N PRO A 45 27.37 -0.45 11.87
CA PRO A 45 28.04 -1.47 12.66
C PRO A 45 27.21 -1.88 13.89
N ASN A 46 27.10 -3.20 14.12
CA ASN A 46 26.36 -3.81 15.23
C ASN A 46 24.87 -3.44 15.30
N ARG A 47 24.26 -3.04 14.18
CA ARG A 47 22.83 -2.72 14.12
C ARG A 47 22.14 -3.54 13.04
N SER A 48 20.86 -3.80 13.26
CA SER A 48 20.01 -4.52 12.33
C SER A 48 18.63 -3.88 12.27
N TYR A 49 17.94 -4.07 11.15
CA TYR A 49 16.53 -3.74 11.02
C TYR A 49 15.68 -4.96 11.37
N LEU A 50 14.51 -4.70 11.96
CA LEU A 50 13.53 -5.74 12.29
C LEU A 50 12.33 -5.57 11.37
N VAL A 51 12.01 -6.60 10.59
CA VAL A 51 10.91 -6.56 9.61
C VAL A 51 10.00 -7.77 9.81
N GLU A 52 8.73 -7.54 10.13
CA GLU A 52 7.75 -8.61 10.32
C GLU A 52 7.03 -8.99 9.01
N HIS A 53 6.62 -10.26 8.86
CA HIS A 53 6.11 -10.77 7.57
C HIS A 53 4.59 -10.63 7.37
N LEU A 54 3.86 -10.10 8.35
CA LEU A 54 2.41 -9.96 8.33
C LEU A 54 1.95 -8.58 7.81
N GLY A 55 2.78 -7.55 7.94
CA GLY A 55 2.51 -6.19 7.44
C GLY A 55 1.67 -5.35 8.40
N LEU A 56 1.86 -5.55 9.70
CA LEU A 56 1.27 -4.80 10.80
C LEU A 56 1.79 -3.38 10.90
N THR A 57 3.09 -3.19 10.65
CA THR A 57 3.73 -1.88 10.75
C THR A 57 4.08 -1.37 9.36
N SER A 58 4.24 -0.06 9.23
CA SER A 58 4.73 0.54 8.00
C SER A 58 5.46 1.83 8.32
N GLU A 59 6.57 2.07 7.65
CA GLU A 59 7.33 3.31 7.78
C GLU A 59 7.59 3.94 6.44
N THR A 60 7.55 5.27 6.39
CA THR A 60 7.83 6.02 5.17
C THR A 60 9.27 6.48 5.15
N MET A 61 9.98 6.17 4.07
CA MET A 61 11.37 6.55 3.87
C MET A 61 11.53 7.32 2.57
N ILE A 62 12.42 8.32 2.59
CA ILE A 62 12.79 9.10 1.42
C ILE A 62 13.93 8.38 0.70
N ARG A 63 13.73 8.08 -0.59
CA ARG A 63 14.75 7.53 -1.48
C ARG A 63 15.40 8.67 -2.24
N HIS A 64 16.73 8.60 -2.33
CA HIS A 64 17.54 9.52 -3.10
C HIS A 64 17.99 8.88 -4.41
N GLY A 65 18.19 9.72 -5.43
CA GLY A 65 18.86 9.32 -6.65
C GLY A 65 20.29 8.82 -6.38
N ARG A 66 20.82 8.01 -7.30
CA ARG A 66 22.21 7.55 -7.21
C ARG A 66 23.16 8.74 -7.28
N PHE A 67 24.06 8.84 -6.31
CA PHE A 67 25.12 9.83 -6.27
C PHE A 67 26.46 9.14 -6.56
N ASN A 68 27.08 9.48 -7.69
CA ASN A 68 28.39 8.95 -8.06
C ASN A 68 29.32 10.11 -8.48
N PRO A 69 30.27 10.51 -7.62
CA PRO A 69 31.17 11.62 -7.92
C PRO A 69 32.41 11.23 -8.74
N ALA A 70 32.61 9.95 -9.08
CA ALA A 70 33.88 9.45 -9.61
C ALA A 70 34.38 10.22 -10.84
N SER A 71 33.50 10.50 -11.81
CA SER A 71 33.84 11.25 -13.02
C SER A 71 34.29 12.68 -12.73
N ILE A 72 33.64 13.36 -11.78
CA ILE A 72 33.97 14.73 -11.38
C ILE A 72 35.31 14.77 -10.64
N ILE A 73 35.59 13.76 -9.81
CA ILE A 73 36.87 13.65 -9.10
C ILE A 73 38.03 13.49 -10.10
N GLU A 74 37.87 12.65 -11.12
CA GLU A 74 38.88 12.46 -12.19
C GLU A 74 39.13 13.76 -12.98
N ASP A 75 38.07 14.49 -13.33
CA ASP A 75 38.15 15.79 -14.01
C ASP A 75 38.82 16.86 -13.12
N LEU A 76 38.55 16.85 -11.80
CA LEU A 76 39.17 17.77 -10.83
C LEU A 76 40.67 17.50 -10.65
N GLU A 77 41.09 16.24 -10.65
CA GLU A 77 42.50 15.86 -10.52
C GLU A 77 43.33 16.34 -11.71
N THR A 78 42.79 16.23 -12.92
CA THR A 78 43.45 16.60 -14.18
C THR A 78 43.37 18.10 -14.50
N SER A 79 42.41 18.81 -13.93
CA SER A 79 42.22 20.25 -14.19
C SER A 79 43.26 21.15 -13.50
N THR A 80 43.78 22.13 -14.26
CA THR A 80 44.69 23.18 -13.77
C THR A 80 44.27 24.59 -14.20
N ASP A 81 43.22 24.71 -15.03
CA ASP A 81 42.74 25.97 -15.60
C ASP A 81 41.43 26.42 -14.92
N ALA A 82 41.31 27.73 -14.67
CA ALA A 82 40.19 28.37 -13.99
C ALA A 82 38.83 28.08 -14.65
N LYS A 83 38.79 28.02 -15.99
CA LYS A 83 37.55 27.69 -16.73
C LYS A 83 37.09 26.25 -16.50
N ASN A 84 38.03 25.30 -16.48
CA ASN A 84 37.70 23.89 -16.25
C ASN A 84 37.27 23.66 -14.80
N LEU A 85 37.90 24.32 -13.83
CA LEU A 85 37.47 24.29 -12.43
C LEU A 85 36.05 24.85 -12.26
N THR A 86 35.72 25.95 -12.93
CA THR A 86 34.36 26.52 -12.90
C THR A 86 33.32 25.54 -13.47
N LYS A 87 33.67 24.80 -14.53
CA LYS A 87 32.82 23.74 -15.10
C LYS A 87 32.60 22.61 -14.10
N CYS A 88 33.66 22.12 -13.46
CA CYS A 88 33.58 21.05 -12.46
C CYS A 88 32.71 21.45 -11.26
N VAL A 89 32.84 22.70 -10.78
CA VAL A 89 32.00 23.24 -9.70
C VAL A 89 30.53 23.23 -10.10
N ARG A 90 30.19 23.63 -11.33
CA ARG A 90 28.81 23.63 -11.82
C ARG A 90 28.24 22.21 -11.95
N GLU A 91 29.01 21.28 -12.50
CA GLU A 91 28.60 19.87 -12.61
C GLU A 91 28.40 19.23 -11.22
N THR A 92 29.21 19.62 -10.24
CA THR A 92 29.03 19.22 -8.84
C THR A 92 27.71 19.75 -8.28
N ARG A 93 27.35 21.01 -8.56
CA ARG A 93 26.06 21.59 -8.14
C ARG A 93 24.87 20.86 -8.77
N GLU A 94 24.96 20.48 -10.04
CA GLU A 94 23.92 19.69 -10.71
C GLU A 94 23.79 18.27 -10.11
N LEU A 95 24.91 17.61 -9.83
CA LEU A 95 24.93 16.32 -9.13
C LEU A 95 24.30 16.44 -7.73
N MET A 96 24.62 17.50 -6.99
CA MET A 96 24.04 17.80 -5.67
C MET A 96 22.55 18.11 -5.74
N ALA A 97 22.07 18.75 -6.81
CA ALA A 97 20.65 18.98 -7.02
C ALA A 97 19.87 17.66 -7.15
N SER A 98 20.48 16.61 -7.71
CA SER A 98 19.85 15.28 -7.80
C SER A 98 19.56 14.66 -6.43
N LEU A 99 20.38 14.95 -5.41
CA LEU A 99 20.13 14.50 -4.03
C LEU A 99 18.88 15.15 -3.41
N ARG A 100 18.40 16.27 -3.96
CA ARG A 100 17.16 16.93 -3.52
C ARG A 100 15.91 16.32 -4.14
N THR A 101 16.06 15.45 -5.15
CA THR A 101 14.91 14.73 -5.70
C THR A 101 14.51 13.62 -4.73
N THR A 102 13.34 13.78 -4.10
CA THR A 102 12.87 12.89 -3.05
C THR A 102 11.71 12.05 -3.55
N GLU A 103 11.92 10.74 -3.69
CA GLU A 103 10.82 9.79 -3.85
C GLU A 103 10.44 9.24 -2.47
N ARG A 104 9.14 9.20 -2.15
CA ARG A 104 8.67 8.57 -0.91
C ARG A 104 8.36 7.10 -1.17
N SER A 105 8.97 6.23 -0.38
CA SER A 105 8.71 4.79 -0.40
C SER A 105 8.16 4.37 0.96
N THR A 106 7.14 3.52 0.95
CA THR A 106 6.59 2.95 2.20
C THR A 106 7.14 1.55 2.36
N LEU A 107 7.80 1.30 3.48
CA LEU A 107 8.36 0.01 3.87
C LEU A 107 7.33 -0.68 4.78
N ILE A 108 6.71 -1.74 4.26
CA ILE A 108 5.72 -2.51 4.99
C ILE A 108 6.45 -3.54 5.86
N GLY A 109 5.99 -3.70 7.09
CA GLY A 109 6.52 -4.58 8.12
C GLY A 109 7.77 -4.08 8.85
N LEU A 110 8.32 -2.92 8.46
CA LEU A 110 9.45 -2.34 9.18
C LEU A 110 9.01 -1.91 10.58
N MET A 111 9.70 -2.43 11.59
CA MET A 111 9.50 -2.04 12.98
C MET A 111 10.50 -0.95 13.33
N SER A 112 10.04 0.17 13.90
CA SER A 112 10.87 1.35 14.18
C SER A 112 10.74 1.81 15.65
N GLY A 113 11.65 2.69 16.06
CA GLY A 113 11.55 3.42 17.33
C GLY A 113 11.42 2.51 18.55
N LEU A 114 10.41 2.77 19.39
CA LEU A 114 10.17 2.00 20.62
C LEU A 114 9.75 0.55 20.35
N MET A 115 9.15 0.27 19.18
CA MET A 115 8.72 -1.09 18.84
C MET A 115 9.92 -1.99 18.58
N ALA A 116 10.83 -1.54 17.71
CA ALA A 116 12.06 -2.27 17.41
C ALA A 116 12.90 -2.47 18.68
N ARG A 117 13.07 -1.43 19.50
CA ARG A 117 13.85 -1.51 20.75
C ARG A 117 13.25 -2.49 21.75
N GLY A 118 11.92 -2.53 21.88
CA GLY A 118 11.24 -3.47 22.77
C GLY A 118 11.41 -4.93 22.34
N ILE A 119 11.44 -5.21 21.03
CA ILE A 119 11.72 -6.56 20.51
C ILE A 119 13.18 -6.92 20.65
N ALA A 120 14.10 -5.99 20.39
CA ALA A 120 15.53 -6.23 20.57
C ALA A 120 15.86 -6.68 22.00
N TYR A 121 15.19 -6.11 23.01
CA TYR A 121 15.35 -6.53 24.40
C TYR A 121 14.90 -7.98 24.66
N ILE A 122 13.95 -8.52 23.87
CA ILE A 122 13.54 -9.92 23.97
C ILE A 122 14.64 -10.85 23.47
N LEU A 123 15.48 -10.42 22.53
CA LEU A 123 16.61 -11.22 22.03
C LEU A 123 17.70 -11.46 23.08
N GLU A 124 17.75 -10.65 24.13
CA GLU A 124 18.64 -10.86 25.27
C GLU A 124 18.19 -12.04 26.16
N ARG A 125 16.99 -12.61 25.91
CA ARG A 125 16.43 -13.73 26.67
C ARG A 125 16.79 -15.08 26.04
N PRO A 126 16.75 -16.19 26.82
CA PRO A 126 17.03 -17.53 26.28
C PRO A 126 16.07 -17.88 25.14
N LEU A 127 16.63 -18.20 23.96
CA LEU A 127 15.87 -18.53 22.76
C LEU A 127 15.51 -20.02 22.74
N HIS A 128 14.28 -20.33 22.31
CA HIS A 128 13.86 -21.69 22.00
C HIS A 128 14.12 -21.98 20.52
N ASN A 129 14.91 -23.02 20.23
CA ASN A 129 15.31 -23.36 18.86
C ASN A 129 14.36 -24.35 18.17
N GLN A 130 13.27 -24.75 18.82
CA GLN A 130 12.31 -25.71 18.30
C GLN A 130 10.90 -25.13 18.40
N ILE A 131 10.14 -25.30 17.31
CA ILE A 131 8.73 -24.96 17.21
C ILE A 131 7.95 -26.21 17.61
N ASP A 132 6.96 -26.08 18.49
CA ASP A 132 6.12 -27.20 18.89
C ASP A 132 5.19 -27.61 17.74
N ASN A 133 4.81 -28.89 17.73
CA ASN A 133 4.06 -29.47 16.60
C ASN A 133 2.63 -28.90 16.43
N TYR A 134 2.12 -28.18 17.42
CA TYR A 134 0.76 -27.63 17.46
C TYR A 134 0.70 -26.11 17.26
N GLU A 135 1.80 -25.49 16.82
CA GLU A 135 1.93 -24.04 16.70
C GLU A 135 1.68 -23.54 15.27
N VAL A 136 1.08 -22.34 15.16
CA VAL A 136 0.76 -21.71 13.87
C VAL A 136 1.74 -20.57 13.62
N ILE A 137 2.45 -20.61 12.49
CA ILE A 137 3.30 -19.49 12.06
C ILE A 137 2.42 -18.52 11.26
N LEU A 138 2.35 -17.26 11.68
CA LEU A 138 1.65 -16.19 10.98
C LEU A 138 2.49 -15.72 9.78
N SER A 139 2.66 -16.59 8.79
CA SER A 139 3.32 -16.28 7.53
C SER A 139 2.30 -16.06 6.43
N GLY A 140 2.36 -14.93 5.72
CA GLY A 140 1.74 -14.83 4.39
C GLY A 140 0.46 -14.00 4.26
N VAL A 141 0.51 -12.73 4.65
CA VAL A 141 -0.35 -11.71 4.00
C VAL A 141 0.46 -10.90 2.99
N LEU A 142 1.71 -10.55 3.31
CA LEU A 142 2.66 -9.99 2.36
C LEU A 142 3.16 -11.05 1.37
N LYS A 143 3.18 -10.69 0.09
CA LYS A 143 3.84 -11.50 -0.93
C LYS A 143 5.35 -11.42 -0.73
N GLU A 144 6.03 -12.56 -0.86
CA GLU A 144 7.50 -12.63 -0.76
C GLU A 144 8.20 -11.57 -1.62
N LYS A 145 7.68 -11.29 -2.81
CA LYS A 145 8.22 -10.24 -3.71
C LYS A 145 8.13 -8.84 -3.12
N GLU A 146 7.04 -8.50 -2.43
CA GLU A 146 6.83 -7.18 -1.81
C GLU A 146 7.72 -7.01 -0.57
N PHE A 147 7.88 -8.08 0.19
CA PHE A 147 8.80 -8.14 1.33
C PHE A 147 10.26 -7.94 0.90
N GLN A 148 10.73 -8.72 -0.09
CA GLN A 148 12.09 -8.59 -0.63
C GLN A 148 12.34 -7.22 -1.26
N LYS A 149 11.33 -6.65 -1.94
CA LYS A 149 11.42 -5.28 -2.48
C LYS A 149 11.63 -4.26 -1.36
N SER A 150 10.88 -4.36 -0.26
CA SER A 150 11.01 -3.45 0.88
C SER A 150 12.41 -3.53 1.52
N ILE A 151 12.93 -4.75 1.71
CA ILE A 151 14.28 -4.97 2.23
C ILE A 151 15.34 -4.36 1.30
N SER A 152 15.25 -4.62 -0.01
CA SER A 152 16.21 -4.09 -0.98
C SER A 152 16.25 -2.56 -0.98
N ILE A 153 15.07 -1.90 -0.92
CA ILE A 153 14.97 -0.44 -0.87
C ILE A 153 15.61 0.09 0.41
N LEU A 154 15.35 -0.54 1.56
CA LEU A 154 15.93 -0.13 2.85
C LEU A 154 17.46 -0.22 2.84
N GLN A 155 18.01 -1.35 2.41
CA GLN A 155 19.46 -1.56 2.36
C GLN A 155 20.16 -0.65 1.35
N GLU A 156 19.60 -0.50 0.14
CA GLU A 156 20.13 0.42 -0.88
C GLU A 156 20.12 1.87 -0.37
N THR A 157 19.03 2.31 0.25
CA THR A 157 18.90 3.69 0.73
C THR A 157 19.84 3.98 1.90
N ALA A 158 19.98 3.04 2.84
CA ALA A 158 20.92 3.20 3.95
C ALA A 158 22.38 3.23 3.47
N ALA A 159 22.75 2.36 2.52
CA ALA A 159 24.11 2.32 1.96
C ALA A 159 24.44 3.57 1.12
N THR A 160 23.49 4.04 0.31
CA THR A 160 23.66 5.27 -0.47
C THR A 160 23.82 6.48 0.45
N LEU A 161 22.98 6.66 1.47
CA LEU A 161 23.12 7.80 2.39
C LEU A 161 24.42 7.78 3.17
N SER A 162 24.86 6.60 3.64
CA SER A 162 26.15 6.47 4.32
C SER A 162 27.32 6.85 3.42
N SER A 163 27.34 6.39 2.17
CA SER A 163 28.42 6.71 1.23
C SER A 163 28.38 8.16 0.73
N VAL A 164 27.20 8.78 0.60
CA VAL A 164 27.05 10.18 0.16
C VAL A 164 27.72 11.14 1.14
N VAL A 165 27.54 10.94 2.45
CA VAL A 165 28.13 11.83 3.46
C VAL A 165 29.66 11.88 3.34
N GLU A 166 30.30 10.72 3.18
CA GLU A 166 31.75 10.62 3.02
C GLU A 166 32.21 11.22 1.69
N ASN A 167 31.55 10.82 0.59
CA ASN A 167 31.91 11.23 -0.75
C ASN A 167 31.80 12.74 -0.98
N VAL A 168 30.71 13.37 -0.49
CA VAL A 168 30.52 14.81 -0.71
C VAL A 168 31.49 15.63 0.14
N SER A 169 31.79 15.18 1.37
CA SER A 169 32.79 15.83 2.23
C SER A 169 34.17 15.85 1.56
N HIS A 170 34.60 14.70 1.00
CA HIS A 170 35.85 14.60 0.25
C HIS A 170 35.87 15.50 -1.00
N LEU A 171 34.77 15.54 -1.76
CA LEU A 171 34.66 16.32 -2.99
C LEU A 171 34.83 17.82 -2.74
N ILE A 172 34.30 18.32 -1.63
CA ILE A 172 34.38 19.75 -1.29
C ILE A 172 35.76 20.14 -0.78
N GLU A 173 36.40 19.28 0.00
CA GLU A 173 37.79 19.49 0.39
C GLU A 173 38.68 19.55 -0.86
N LEU A 174 38.48 18.65 -1.82
CA LEU A 174 39.22 18.63 -3.08
C LEU A 174 38.97 19.91 -3.91
N ILE A 175 37.72 20.32 -4.11
CA ILE A 175 37.38 21.54 -4.85
C ILE A 175 37.98 22.77 -4.16
N THR A 176 37.82 22.89 -2.84
CA THR A 176 38.33 24.03 -2.07
C THR A 176 39.83 24.16 -2.24
N THR A 177 40.56 23.05 -2.08
CA THR A 177 42.02 23.01 -2.22
C THR A 177 42.47 23.37 -3.64
N LYS A 178 41.79 22.87 -4.67
CA LYS A 178 42.11 23.14 -6.08
C LYS A 178 41.81 24.58 -6.48
N VAL A 179 40.69 25.14 -6.03
CA VAL A 179 40.32 26.54 -6.29
C VAL A 179 41.32 27.49 -5.62
N GLU A 180 41.67 27.25 -4.36
CA GLU A 180 42.66 28.07 -3.65
C GLU A 180 44.04 28.02 -4.33
N SER A 181 44.49 26.83 -4.74
CA SER A 181 45.74 26.67 -5.50
C SER A 181 45.71 27.41 -6.84
N ALA A 182 44.61 27.36 -7.58
CA ALA A 182 44.46 28.05 -8.86
C ALA A 182 44.46 29.58 -8.71
N VAL A 183 43.78 30.11 -7.69
CA VAL A 183 43.77 31.55 -7.38
C VAL A 183 45.18 32.02 -7.00
N GLN A 184 45.86 31.30 -6.09
CA GLN A 184 47.24 31.62 -5.70
C GLN A 184 48.21 31.58 -6.88
N LYS A 185 48.06 30.60 -7.78
CA LYS A 185 48.90 30.49 -8.98
C LYS A 185 48.65 31.64 -9.96
N GLY A 186 47.40 32.00 -10.20
CA GLY A 186 47.05 33.14 -11.07
C GLY A 186 47.57 34.48 -10.56
N GLU A 187 47.52 34.70 -9.23
CA GLU A 187 48.12 35.86 -8.58
C GLU A 187 49.65 35.86 -8.68
N ALA A 188 50.29 34.71 -8.43
CA ALA A 188 51.75 34.56 -8.47
C ALA A 188 52.34 34.73 -9.88
N GLU A 189 51.67 34.22 -10.93
CA GLU A 189 52.12 34.36 -12.33
C GLU A 189 52.02 35.80 -12.82
N SER A 190 51.07 36.57 -12.30
CA SER A 190 50.78 37.94 -12.72
C SER A 190 51.54 39.01 -11.93
N ALA A 191 51.89 38.73 -10.67
CA ALA A 191 52.68 39.60 -9.81
C ALA A 191 54.00 40.13 -10.44
N PRO A 192 54.85 39.30 -11.08
CA PRO A 192 56.09 39.79 -11.71
C PRO A 192 55.82 40.65 -12.95
N VAL A 193 54.71 40.42 -13.67
CA VAL A 193 54.33 41.24 -14.84
C VAL A 193 53.78 42.60 -14.38
N LEU A 194 52.93 42.60 -13.35
CA LEU A 194 52.37 43.81 -12.75
C LEU A 194 53.47 44.69 -12.14
N SER A 195 54.37 44.13 -11.32
CA SER A 195 55.49 44.88 -10.75
C SER A 195 56.41 45.50 -11.80
N ARG A 196 56.68 44.81 -12.92
CA ARG A 196 57.44 45.38 -14.06
C ARG A 196 56.68 46.52 -14.74
N LEU A 197 55.36 46.39 -14.90
CA LEU A 197 54.50 47.43 -15.44
C LEU A 197 54.47 48.65 -14.52
N ASP A 198 54.32 48.46 -13.22
CA ASP A 198 54.29 49.53 -12.22
C ASP A 198 55.60 50.32 -12.18
N LEU A 199 56.76 49.63 -12.15
CA LEU A 199 58.07 50.29 -12.23
C LEU A 199 58.24 51.09 -13.52
N ARG A 200 57.70 50.58 -14.63
CA ARG A 200 57.76 51.26 -15.94
C ARG A 200 56.82 52.46 -16.01
N ILE A 201 55.63 52.35 -15.45
CA ILE A 201 54.66 53.45 -15.30
C ILE A 201 55.30 54.57 -14.45
N GLU A 202 55.90 54.23 -13.32
CA GLU A 202 56.59 55.20 -12.44
C GLU A 202 57.75 55.89 -13.15
N SER A 203 58.57 55.14 -13.90
CA SER A 203 59.64 55.70 -14.73
C SER A 203 59.12 56.64 -15.83
N LEU A 204 58.00 56.29 -16.48
CA LEU A 204 57.37 57.14 -17.49
C LEU A 204 56.80 58.42 -16.88
N GLN A 205 56.22 58.36 -15.69
CA GLN A 205 55.73 59.53 -14.96
C GLN A 205 56.87 60.50 -14.64
N GLN A 206 57.98 60.01 -14.08
CA GLN A 206 59.17 60.83 -13.80
C GLN A 206 59.78 61.44 -15.08
N GLN A 207 59.79 60.71 -16.20
CA GLN A 207 60.26 61.23 -17.48
C GLN A 207 59.33 62.32 -18.04
N ILE A 208 58.02 62.17 -17.89
CA ILE A 208 57.05 63.19 -18.31
C ILE A 208 57.22 64.45 -17.46
N GLU A 209 57.35 64.30 -16.14
CA GLU A 209 57.52 65.43 -15.21
C GLU A 209 58.82 66.21 -15.48
N SER A 210 59.93 65.50 -15.77
CA SER A 210 61.19 66.14 -16.14
C SER A 210 61.11 66.85 -17.50
N LEU A 211 60.47 66.25 -18.51
CA LEU A 211 60.24 66.87 -19.82
C LEU A 211 59.30 68.08 -19.74
N GLU A 212 58.29 68.06 -18.86
CA GLU A 212 57.41 69.21 -18.59
C GLU A 212 58.18 70.34 -17.90
N SER A 213 59.06 70.02 -16.96
CA SER A 213 59.99 70.98 -16.34
C SER A 213 60.98 71.57 -17.36
N GLU A 214 61.51 70.77 -18.29
CA GLU A 214 62.38 71.29 -19.36
C GLU A 214 61.62 72.15 -20.37
N LEU A 215 60.39 71.77 -20.71
CA LEU A 215 59.53 72.53 -21.61
C LEU A 215 59.24 73.93 -21.05
N THR A 216 58.91 74.04 -19.77
CA THR A 216 58.70 75.34 -19.10
C THR A 216 59.98 76.20 -19.06
N LYS A 217 61.16 75.59 -18.84
CA LYS A 217 62.46 76.30 -18.88
C LYS A 217 62.80 76.83 -20.28
N ILE A 218 62.53 76.05 -21.32
CA ILE A 218 62.82 76.42 -22.72
C ILE A 218 61.84 77.48 -23.21
N GLU A 219 60.57 77.42 -22.79
CA GLU A 219 59.57 78.45 -23.06
C GLU A 219 59.96 79.82 -22.47
N ALA A 220 60.65 79.85 -21.32
CA ALA A 220 61.15 81.07 -20.68
C ALA A 220 62.43 81.66 -21.33
N SER A 221 63.14 80.93 -22.20
CA SER A 221 64.42 81.36 -22.80
C SER A 221 64.26 82.13 -24.13
N SER A 222 65.20 83.02 -24.45
CA SER A 222 65.23 83.84 -25.68
C SER A 222 66.38 83.43 -26.62
N SER A 223 66.27 82.26 -27.26
CA SER A 223 67.27 81.67 -28.17
C SER A 223 66.73 81.50 -29.59
N SER A 224 67.59 81.63 -30.62
CA SER A 224 67.28 81.41 -32.04
C SER A 224 66.99 79.94 -32.42
N THR A 225 67.33 78.97 -31.55
CA THR A 225 67.05 77.53 -31.73
C THR A 225 65.83 77.03 -30.96
N LYS A 226 65.09 77.94 -30.32
CA LYS A 226 63.94 77.66 -29.43
C LYS A 226 62.84 76.84 -30.09
N GLN A 227 62.42 77.20 -31.30
CA GLN A 227 61.28 76.55 -31.99
C GLN A 227 61.54 75.08 -32.32
N ALA A 228 62.76 74.73 -32.76
CA ALA A 228 63.14 73.36 -33.08
C ALA A 228 63.18 72.47 -31.82
N ARG A 229 63.80 72.96 -30.74
CA ARG A 229 63.85 72.26 -29.43
C ARG A 229 62.46 72.08 -28.81
N LEU A 230 61.59 73.09 -28.92
CA LEU A 230 60.20 72.99 -28.46
C LEU A 230 59.41 71.94 -29.24
N GLY A 231 59.57 71.87 -30.56
CA GLY A 231 58.92 70.85 -31.39
C GLY A 231 59.38 69.44 -31.03
N GLU A 232 60.68 69.26 -30.78
CA GLU A 232 61.27 67.98 -30.41
C GLU A 232 60.80 67.50 -29.02
N ILE A 233 60.82 68.37 -28.01
CA ILE A 233 60.33 68.06 -26.66
C ILE A 233 58.83 67.80 -26.64
N LYS A 234 58.03 68.58 -27.39
CA LYS A 234 56.58 68.32 -27.50
C LYS A 234 56.29 66.96 -28.13
N LYS A 235 57.09 66.56 -29.13
CA LYS A 235 56.96 65.26 -29.79
C LYS A 235 57.35 64.11 -28.86
N THR A 236 58.44 64.24 -28.10
CA THR A 236 58.86 63.21 -27.13
C THR A 236 57.88 63.11 -25.96
N LEU A 237 57.37 64.24 -25.46
CA LEU A 237 56.37 64.30 -24.40
C LEU A 237 55.04 63.64 -24.83
N ALA A 238 54.57 63.91 -26.05
CA ALA A 238 53.40 63.25 -26.62
C ALA A 238 53.60 61.73 -26.73
N ALA A 239 54.78 61.28 -27.19
CA ALA A 239 55.11 59.85 -27.28
C ALA A 239 55.17 59.17 -25.90
N ARG A 240 55.68 59.86 -24.87
CA ARG A 240 55.75 59.33 -23.50
C ARG A 240 54.37 59.28 -22.83
N LYS A 241 53.52 60.30 -23.02
CA LYS A 241 52.12 60.28 -22.55
C LYS A 241 51.33 59.13 -23.19
N ALA A 242 51.46 58.94 -24.50
CA ALA A 242 50.82 57.81 -25.20
C ALA A 242 51.39 56.43 -24.81
N ALA A 243 52.62 56.35 -24.30
CA ALA A 243 53.18 55.12 -23.74
C ALA A 243 52.64 54.84 -22.34
N LEU A 244 52.55 55.87 -21.49
CA LEU A 244 51.97 55.80 -20.15
C LEU A 244 50.51 55.34 -20.21
N GLU A 245 49.71 55.94 -21.08
CA GLU A 245 48.29 55.63 -21.25
C GLU A 245 48.07 54.16 -21.66
N ARG A 246 48.91 53.63 -22.56
CA ARG A 246 48.90 52.21 -22.96
C ARG A 246 49.32 51.27 -21.83
N ASP A 247 50.38 51.61 -21.09
CA ASP A 247 50.89 50.76 -20.01
C ASP A 247 49.92 50.74 -18.81
N VAL A 248 49.26 51.87 -18.51
CA VAL A 248 48.17 51.95 -17.51
C VAL A 248 46.96 51.14 -17.94
N ALA A 249 46.47 51.31 -19.17
CA ALA A 249 45.35 50.52 -19.69
C ALA A 249 45.63 49.01 -19.66
N ARG A 250 46.85 48.60 -20.04
CA ARG A 250 47.28 47.20 -19.99
C ARG A 250 47.34 46.65 -18.56
N ARG A 251 47.80 47.45 -17.60
CA ARG A 251 47.81 47.07 -16.18
C ARG A 251 46.38 46.86 -15.69
N ASP A 252 45.50 47.81 -15.96
CA ASP A 252 44.11 47.77 -15.49
C ASP A 252 43.34 46.59 -16.12
N ASP A 253 43.58 46.27 -17.39
CA ASP A 253 43.04 45.07 -18.06
C ASP A 253 43.51 43.77 -17.38
N ILE A 254 44.81 43.66 -17.07
CA ILE A 254 45.36 42.46 -16.40
C ILE A 254 44.76 42.31 -15.00
N VAL A 255 44.73 43.39 -14.23
CA VAL A 255 44.15 43.41 -12.87
C VAL A 255 42.67 43.04 -12.93
N SER A 256 41.89 43.63 -13.84
CA SER A 256 40.47 43.34 -14.01
C SER A 256 40.21 41.88 -14.37
N ASN A 257 41.01 41.28 -15.27
CA ASN A 257 40.83 39.89 -15.69
C ASN A 257 41.15 38.89 -14.56
N ILE A 258 42.22 39.13 -13.79
CA ILE A 258 42.60 38.26 -12.66
C ILE A 258 41.57 38.40 -11.54
N GLN A 259 41.20 39.63 -11.18
CA GLN A 259 40.21 39.87 -10.13
C GLN A 259 38.84 39.33 -10.52
N GLY A 260 38.43 39.42 -11.79
CA GLY A 260 37.18 38.85 -12.27
C GLY A 260 37.16 37.33 -12.18
N ALA A 261 38.14 36.65 -12.79
CA ALA A 261 38.17 35.19 -12.82
C ALA A 261 38.34 34.55 -11.43
N SER A 262 39.20 35.11 -10.58
CA SER A 262 39.37 34.64 -9.20
C SER A 262 38.14 34.91 -8.35
N ARG A 263 37.50 36.07 -8.51
CA ARG A 263 36.27 36.41 -7.76
C ARG A 263 35.11 35.50 -8.16
N ASP A 264 34.93 35.24 -9.44
CA ASP A 264 33.87 34.36 -9.94
C ASP A 264 34.05 32.93 -9.41
N LEU A 265 35.27 32.41 -9.41
CA LEU A 265 35.60 31.10 -8.84
C LEU A 265 35.34 31.03 -7.33
N LEU A 266 35.73 32.05 -6.57
CA LEU A 266 35.50 32.11 -5.13
C LEU A 266 34.00 32.19 -4.81
N ILE A 267 33.22 32.98 -5.57
CA ILE A 267 31.77 33.07 -5.42
C ILE A 267 31.12 31.71 -5.70
N GLU A 268 31.49 31.03 -6.79
CA GLU A 268 30.94 29.72 -7.12
C GLU A 268 31.32 28.65 -6.08
N ARG A 269 32.53 28.68 -5.54
CA ARG A 269 32.95 27.84 -4.41
C ARG A 269 32.11 28.11 -3.16
N ASP A 270 31.90 29.38 -2.80
CA ASP A 270 31.14 29.75 -1.60
C ASP A 270 29.66 29.36 -1.72
N ASN A 271 29.08 29.54 -2.91
CA ASN A 271 27.74 29.07 -3.23
C ASN A 271 27.64 27.53 -3.12
N LEU A 272 28.61 26.80 -3.68
CA LEU A 272 28.67 25.34 -3.56
C LEU A 272 28.78 24.90 -2.09
N SER A 273 29.62 25.57 -1.29
CA SER A 273 29.80 25.27 0.14
C SER A 273 28.51 25.51 0.94
N ALA A 274 27.78 26.59 0.66
CA ALA A 274 26.49 26.87 1.29
C ALA A 274 25.42 25.83 0.88
N GLU A 275 25.35 25.47 -0.40
CA GLU A 275 24.44 24.44 -0.90
C GLU A 275 24.75 23.07 -0.30
N PHE A 276 26.03 22.76 -0.12
CA PHE A 276 26.48 21.55 0.56
C PHE A 276 26.08 21.53 2.02
N GLN A 277 26.35 22.58 2.80
CA GLN A 277 25.98 22.61 4.22
C GLN A 277 24.48 22.35 4.41
N ALA A 278 23.64 22.91 3.54
CA ALA A 278 22.21 22.65 3.54
C ALA A 278 21.86 21.19 3.17
N ALA A 279 22.52 20.64 2.13
CA ALA A 279 22.31 19.25 1.71
C ALA A 279 22.78 18.26 2.78
N THR A 280 23.97 18.45 3.34
CA THR A 280 24.56 17.60 4.39
C THR A 280 23.70 17.60 5.64
N LYS A 281 23.15 18.75 6.05
CA LYS A 281 22.21 18.78 7.17
C LYS A 281 20.99 17.88 6.89
N THR A 282 20.41 18.01 5.70
CA THR A 282 19.25 17.20 5.29
C THR A 282 19.58 15.71 5.25
N ILE A 283 20.72 15.35 4.66
CA ILE A 283 21.20 13.97 4.55
C ILE A 283 21.52 13.39 5.93
N HIS A 284 22.10 14.19 6.83
CA HIS A 284 22.41 13.75 8.19
C HIS A 284 21.14 13.52 9.02
N ASP A 285 20.15 14.41 8.92
CA ASP A 285 18.84 14.25 9.56
C ASP A 285 18.17 12.95 9.09
N GLN A 286 18.27 12.64 7.79
CA GLN A 286 17.74 11.40 7.21
C GLN A 286 18.54 10.16 7.61
N LEU A 287 19.87 10.24 7.62
CA LEU A 287 20.74 9.16 8.09
C LEU A 287 20.46 8.85 9.55
N SER A 288 20.25 9.88 10.38
CA SER A 288 19.82 9.72 11.78
C SER A 288 18.48 9.01 11.86
N SER A 289 17.50 9.41 11.04
CA SER A 289 16.18 8.77 11.00
C SER A 289 16.27 7.28 10.63
N ILE A 290 17.05 6.90 9.61
CA ILE A 290 17.25 5.49 9.24
C ILE A 290 18.04 4.75 10.31
N THR A 291 19.03 5.39 10.93
CA THR A 291 19.76 4.81 12.05
C THR A 291 18.82 4.53 13.23
N ASP A 292 17.87 5.43 13.52
CA ASP A 292 16.85 5.26 14.56
C ASP A 292 15.83 4.15 14.25
N MET A 293 15.64 3.80 12.97
CA MET A 293 14.86 2.63 12.56
C MET A 293 15.59 1.31 12.81
N SER A 294 16.92 1.33 12.94
CA SER A 294 17.72 0.15 13.29
C SER A 294 17.93 0.02 14.80
N VAL A 295 18.18 -1.20 15.26
CA VAL A 295 18.43 -1.51 16.68
C VAL A 295 19.77 -2.20 16.86
N PRO A 296 20.45 -1.97 17.99
CA PRO A 296 21.66 -2.70 18.31
C PRO A 296 21.33 -4.17 18.58
N ILE A 297 21.97 -5.09 17.87
CA ILE A 297 21.83 -6.54 18.07
C ILE A 297 23.22 -7.16 18.00
N SER A 298 23.57 -7.98 19.00
CA SER A 298 24.87 -8.64 19.05
C SER A 298 24.94 -9.79 18.05
N PRO A 299 25.98 -9.87 17.19
CA PRO A 299 26.13 -10.94 16.19
C PRO A 299 26.22 -12.34 16.79
N GLU A 300 26.64 -12.49 18.06
CA GLU A 300 26.63 -13.77 18.77
C GLU A 300 25.24 -14.37 18.95
N THR A 301 24.19 -13.53 18.97
CA THR A 301 22.79 -13.96 19.14
C THR A 301 22.10 -14.32 17.82
N VAL A 302 22.70 -13.92 16.69
CA VAL A 302 22.10 -14.00 15.36
C VAL A 302 23.10 -14.71 14.46
N GLY A 303 22.94 -16.03 14.28
CA GLY A 303 23.78 -16.78 13.33
C GLY A 303 23.75 -16.20 11.91
N ASP A 304 24.67 -16.65 11.05
CA ASP A 304 24.90 -16.08 9.71
C ASP A 304 23.60 -15.81 8.91
N LYS A 305 23.47 -14.57 8.44
CA LYS A 305 22.55 -14.02 7.42
C LYS A 305 21.14 -14.62 7.34
N GLY A 306 20.15 -13.81 7.74
CA GLY A 306 18.73 -14.10 7.49
C GLY A 306 18.00 -14.81 8.64
N ALA A 307 18.44 -14.58 9.87
CA ALA A 307 17.78 -15.13 11.04
C ALA A 307 16.34 -14.61 11.19
N LEU A 308 15.45 -15.54 11.54
CA LEU A 308 14.04 -15.27 11.78
C LEU A 308 13.76 -15.42 13.28
N ILE A 309 13.23 -14.37 13.90
CA ILE A 309 12.69 -14.42 15.25
C ILE A 309 11.24 -14.84 15.15
N LEU A 310 10.82 -15.77 16.00
CA LEU A 310 9.43 -16.15 16.15
C LEU A 310 8.92 -15.57 17.46
N LEU A 311 8.10 -14.53 17.39
CA LEU A 311 7.50 -13.91 18.58
C LEU A 311 6.17 -14.63 18.93
N PRO A 312 6.07 -15.34 20.07
CA PRO A 312 4.85 -16.07 20.42
C PRO A 312 3.68 -15.15 20.80
N PHE A 313 2.46 -15.57 20.49
CA PHE A 313 1.21 -14.96 20.92
C PHE A 313 0.16 -16.05 21.12
N PHE A 314 -0.78 -15.83 22.03
CA PHE A 314 -1.95 -16.69 22.19
C PHE A 314 -3.17 -16.00 21.62
N LEU A 315 -3.91 -16.68 20.75
CA LEU A 315 -5.10 -16.15 20.10
C LEU A 315 -6.31 -16.93 20.59
N ALA A 316 -7.33 -16.23 21.06
CA ALA A 316 -8.61 -16.82 21.42
C ALA A 316 -9.69 -16.36 20.45
N GLY A 317 -10.36 -17.31 19.81
CA GLY A 317 -11.50 -17.07 18.94
C GLY A 317 -12.79 -17.19 19.72
N PHE A 318 -13.59 -16.13 19.73
CA PHE A 318 -14.92 -16.08 20.34
C PHE A 318 -15.99 -15.92 19.26
N SER A 319 -16.98 -16.78 19.27
CA SER A 319 -18.07 -16.78 18.28
C SER A 319 -19.40 -16.51 18.95
N LYS A 320 -20.03 -15.40 18.56
CA LYS A 320 -21.36 -15.01 19.03
C LYS A 320 -22.26 -14.73 17.84
N LYS A 321 -23.36 -15.48 17.70
CA LYS A 321 -24.33 -15.34 16.60
C LYS A 321 -23.68 -15.40 15.19
N GLY A 322 -22.65 -16.24 15.02
CA GLY A 322 -21.94 -16.42 13.75
C GLY A 322 -20.89 -15.35 13.44
N GLN A 323 -20.66 -14.37 14.31
CA GLN A 323 -19.55 -13.42 14.21
C GLN A 323 -18.37 -13.91 15.04
N LEU A 324 -17.25 -14.18 14.37
CA LEU A 324 -15.97 -14.51 15.00
C LEU A 324 -15.21 -13.23 15.36
N GLN A 325 -14.92 -13.08 16.65
CA GLN A 325 -14.03 -12.08 17.22
C GLN A 325 -12.77 -12.74 17.76
N ILE A 326 -11.61 -12.17 17.48
CA ILE A 326 -10.31 -12.71 17.85
C ILE A 326 -9.66 -11.79 18.87
N GLU A 327 -9.36 -12.31 20.06
CA GLU A 327 -8.56 -11.61 21.06
C GLU A 327 -7.14 -12.19 21.10
N ILE A 328 -6.15 -11.31 21.30
CA ILE A 328 -4.74 -11.69 21.27
C ILE A 328 -4.11 -11.37 22.61
N TYR A 329 -3.48 -12.39 23.17
CA TYR A 329 -2.77 -12.34 24.43
C TYR A 329 -1.26 -12.39 24.15
N PRO A 330 -0.51 -11.40 24.65
CA PRO A 330 0.93 -11.35 24.45
C PRO A 330 1.65 -12.47 25.19
N ILE A 331 2.90 -12.70 24.81
CA ILE A 331 3.89 -13.38 25.66
C ILE A 331 3.77 -12.78 27.05
N SER A 332 3.71 -13.63 28.07
CA SER A 332 3.59 -13.15 29.44
C SER A 332 4.69 -13.73 30.32
N GLN A 333 5.18 -12.92 31.23
CA GLN A 333 6.07 -13.32 32.32
C GLN A 333 5.24 -13.53 33.58
N LEU A 334 5.58 -14.56 34.34
CA LEU A 334 4.95 -14.83 35.63
C LEU A 334 5.49 -13.83 36.66
N VAL A 335 4.59 -13.08 37.30
CA VAL A 335 4.92 -12.16 38.39
C VAL A 335 4.19 -12.63 39.63
N THR A 336 4.95 -13.08 40.63
CA THR A 336 4.42 -13.60 41.89
C THR A 336 4.18 -12.47 42.88
N ASN A 337 2.97 -11.91 42.87
CA ASN A 337 2.57 -10.85 43.81
C ASN A 337 2.08 -11.39 45.18
N GLY A 338 2.11 -12.71 45.38
CA GLY A 338 1.57 -13.37 46.58
C GLY A 338 0.04 -13.38 46.69
N GLU A 339 -0.67 -12.84 45.70
CA GLU A 339 -2.12 -12.87 45.62
C GLU A 339 -2.64 -14.30 45.41
N LYS A 340 -3.78 -14.62 46.04
CA LYS A 340 -4.47 -15.91 45.91
C LYS A 340 -5.96 -15.70 45.65
N VAL A 341 -6.62 -16.73 45.13
CA VAL A 341 -8.06 -16.69 44.87
C VAL A 341 -8.85 -16.35 46.13
N SER A 342 -9.92 -15.56 45.97
CA SER A 342 -10.74 -15.05 47.07
C SER A 342 -12.21 -15.39 46.85
N ARG A 343 -13.11 -15.11 47.80
CA ARG A 343 -14.55 -15.41 47.64
C ARG A 343 -15.16 -14.83 46.34
N ARG A 344 -14.64 -13.71 45.82
CA ARG A 344 -15.17 -13.01 44.63
C ARG A 344 -14.41 -13.31 43.33
N ARG A 345 -13.23 -13.94 43.42
CA ARG A 345 -12.34 -14.13 42.27
C ARG A 345 -11.90 -15.58 42.18
N ASP A 346 -12.20 -16.22 41.06
CA ASP A 346 -12.00 -17.65 40.84
C ASP A 346 -10.66 -17.98 40.18
N PHE A 347 -10.01 -16.97 39.59
CA PHE A 347 -8.66 -17.03 39.01
C PHE A 347 -7.85 -15.79 39.34
N VAL A 348 -6.61 -15.96 39.80
CA VAL A 348 -5.63 -14.87 39.92
C VAL A 348 -4.63 -14.99 38.78
N ASP A 349 -4.75 -14.05 37.85
CA ASP A 349 -3.86 -13.94 36.71
C ASP A 349 -2.48 -13.41 37.15
N GLY A 350 -1.51 -14.31 37.28
CA GLY A 350 -0.12 -13.98 37.62
C GLY A 350 0.72 -13.55 36.43
N PHE A 351 0.16 -13.52 35.22
CA PHE A 351 0.91 -13.27 34.00
C PHE A 351 0.86 -11.77 33.63
N THR A 352 2.00 -11.18 33.29
CA THR A 352 2.06 -9.79 32.80
C THR A 352 2.84 -9.71 31.50
N SER A 353 2.52 -8.74 30.66
CA SER A 353 3.28 -8.51 29.44
C SER A 353 4.70 -8.06 29.76
N PRO A 354 5.73 -8.53 29.03
CA PRO A 354 7.12 -8.16 29.28
C PRO A 354 7.40 -6.68 28.99
N SER A 355 6.62 -6.06 28.10
CA SER A 355 6.74 -4.63 27.80
C SER A 355 5.48 -4.05 27.17
N ARG A 356 5.29 -2.74 27.33
CA ARG A 356 4.23 -1.98 26.64
C ARG A 356 4.29 -2.10 25.12
N THR A 357 5.49 -2.31 24.58
CA THR A 357 5.72 -2.54 23.15
C THR A 357 5.04 -3.83 22.68
N ILE A 358 5.13 -4.90 23.46
CA ILE A 358 4.49 -6.18 23.11
C ILE A 358 2.98 -6.09 23.23
N ASP A 359 2.45 -5.31 24.18
CA ASP A 359 1.02 -4.99 24.25
C ASP A 359 0.54 -4.23 23.02
N ALA A 360 1.34 -3.28 22.52
CA ALA A 360 1.03 -2.55 21.30
C ALA A 360 0.99 -3.49 20.08
N ILE A 361 1.94 -4.41 19.95
CA ILE A 361 1.96 -5.41 18.86
C ILE A 361 0.76 -6.36 18.97
N ALA A 362 0.43 -6.84 20.17
CA ALA A 362 -0.75 -7.68 20.39
C ALA A 362 -2.05 -6.94 20.02
N SER A 363 -2.13 -5.65 20.31
CA SER A 363 -3.28 -4.81 19.95
C SER A 363 -3.39 -4.63 18.44
N LEU A 364 -2.28 -4.33 17.75
CA LEU A 364 -2.23 -4.22 16.28
C LEU A 364 -2.59 -5.55 15.60
N LEU A 365 -2.05 -6.66 16.11
CA LEU A 365 -2.40 -8.01 15.63
C LEU A 365 -3.90 -8.28 15.83
N SER A 366 -4.48 -7.88 16.97
CA SER A 366 -5.90 -8.13 17.27
C SER A 366 -6.80 -7.30 16.35
N GLU A 367 -6.47 -6.03 16.15
CA GLU A 367 -7.16 -5.17 15.20
C GLU A 367 -7.08 -5.76 13.79
N ARG A 368 -5.89 -6.18 13.35
CA ARG A 368 -5.70 -6.79 12.03
C ARG A 368 -6.47 -8.09 11.87
N ALA A 369 -6.42 -9.00 12.85
CA ALA A 369 -7.14 -10.28 12.82
C ALA A 369 -8.66 -10.10 12.76
N ASN A 370 -9.18 -9.03 13.36
CA ASN A 370 -10.59 -8.70 13.30
C ASN A 370 -10.98 -7.88 12.06
N ASN A 371 -10.09 -7.13 11.42
CA ASN A 371 -10.46 -6.31 10.27
C ASN A 371 -10.13 -6.97 8.92
N ASP A 372 -9.10 -7.80 8.87
CA ASP A 372 -8.65 -8.48 7.65
C ASP A 372 -9.36 -9.84 7.48
N VAL A 373 -10.19 -9.92 6.44
CA VAL A 373 -10.96 -11.14 6.11
C VAL A 373 -10.04 -12.31 5.79
N SER A 374 -8.90 -12.06 5.14
CA SER A 374 -7.97 -13.12 4.73
C SER A 374 -7.27 -13.74 5.93
N LEU A 375 -6.77 -12.89 6.85
CA LEU A 375 -6.16 -13.33 8.09
C LEU A 375 -7.18 -14.05 8.98
N ARG A 376 -8.42 -13.55 9.06
CA ARG A 376 -9.47 -14.19 9.84
C ARG A 376 -9.83 -15.58 9.30
N LYS A 377 -9.93 -15.75 7.98
CA LYS A 377 -10.12 -17.06 7.32
C LYS A 377 -8.96 -17.99 7.63
N PHE A 378 -7.71 -17.52 7.45
CA PHE A 378 -6.51 -18.31 7.77
C PHE A 378 -6.47 -18.80 9.22
N LEU A 379 -6.81 -17.94 10.19
CA LEU A 379 -6.84 -18.31 11.61
C LEU A 379 -7.95 -19.34 11.91
N ARG A 380 -9.13 -19.17 11.28
CA ARG A 380 -10.23 -20.12 11.41
C ARG A 380 -9.87 -21.49 10.82
N ASP A 381 -9.27 -21.53 9.64
CA ASP A 381 -8.83 -22.77 8.98
C ASP A 381 -7.72 -23.45 9.79
N SER A 382 -6.76 -22.67 10.30
CA SER A 382 -5.69 -23.17 11.17
C SER A 382 -6.25 -23.76 12.47
N SER A 383 -7.33 -23.19 13.00
CA SER A 383 -7.96 -23.67 14.24
C SER A 383 -8.47 -25.11 14.13
N GLN A 384 -8.88 -25.57 12.95
CA GLN A 384 -9.37 -26.93 12.77
C GLN A 384 -8.31 -28.00 13.09
N ASN A 385 -7.03 -27.67 12.86
CA ASN A 385 -5.92 -28.61 13.02
C ASN A 385 -5.04 -28.32 14.25
N PHE A 386 -4.99 -27.06 14.69
CA PHE A 386 -4.04 -26.58 15.70
C PHE A 386 -4.70 -26.02 16.95
N ASN A 387 -6.04 -26.13 17.11
CA ASN A 387 -6.71 -25.72 18.33
C ASN A 387 -6.16 -26.49 19.54
N MET A 388 -5.59 -25.76 20.49
CA MET A 388 -5.01 -26.34 21.70
C MET A 388 -6.04 -27.06 22.57
N LEU A 389 -7.32 -26.70 22.45
CA LEU A 389 -8.42 -27.38 23.13
C LEU A 389 -8.80 -28.71 22.48
N ALA A 390 -8.38 -28.98 21.24
CA ALA A 390 -8.65 -30.20 20.49
C ALA A 390 -7.43 -31.15 20.46
N VAL A 391 -6.23 -30.61 20.47
CA VAL A 391 -4.98 -31.38 20.37
C VAL A 391 -4.69 -32.16 21.67
N LYS A 392 -4.43 -33.47 21.55
CA LYS A 392 -4.20 -34.35 22.72
C LYS A 392 -3.07 -33.89 23.64
N GLN A 393 -1.89 -33.61 23.07
CA GLN A 393 -0.72 -33.24 23.85
C GLN A 393 -0.94 -31.93 24.62
N SER A 394 -1.51 -30.91 23.98
CA SER A 394 -1.80 -29.63 24.64
C SER A 394 -2.89 -29.78 25.70
N ARG A 395 -3.89 -30.65 25.53
CA ARG A 395 -4.89 -30.93 26.58
C ARG A 395 -4.26 -31.47 27.86
N GLU A 396 -3.33 -32.43 27.71
CA GLU A 396 -2.62 -33.01 28.85
C GLU A 396 -1.81 -31.94 29.59
N HIS A 397 -1.09 -31.08 28.86
CA HIS A 397 -0.36 -29.95 29.44
C HIS A 397 -1.28 -28.91 30.09
N ILE A 398 -2.37 -28.50 29.43
CA ILE A 398 -3.32 -27.52 29.97
C ILE A 398 -3.95 -28.04 31.28
N MET A 399 -4.32 -29.32 31.34
CA MET A 399 -4.89 -29.90 32.56
C MET A 399 -3.86 -30.04 33.68
N ALA A 400 -2.65 -30.50 33.39
CA ALA A 400 -1.56 -30.59 34.37
C ALA A 400 -1.18 -29.20 34.93
N GLY A 401 -1.14 -28.19 34.06
CA GLY A 401 -0.90 -26.79 34.46
C GLY A 401 -2.04 -26.22 35.30
N ALA A 402 -3.29 -26.53 34.97
CA ALA A 402 -4.46 -26.09 35.76
C ALA A 402 -4.48 -26.72 37.16
N GLU A 403 -4.07 -27.99 37.28
CA GLU A 403 -3.91 -28.66 38.58
C GLU A 403 -2.76 -28.04 39.40
N SER A 404 -1.65 -27.69 38.75
CA SER A 404 -0.54 -26.98 39.39
C SER A 404 -0.94 -25.59 39.89
N LEU A 405 -1.63 -24.80 39.05
CA LEU A 405 -2.20 -23.49 39.42
C LEU A 405 -3.21 -23.59 40.58
N MET A 406 -3.99 -24.67 40.64
CA MET A 406 -4.88 -24.94 41.77
C MET A 406 -4.08 -25.26 43.04
N GLY A 407 -3.01 -26.04 42.94
CA GLY A 407 -2.10 -26.35 44.05
C GLY A 407 -1.46 -25.11 44.67
N ASP A 408 -1.11 -24.12 43.83
CA ASP A 408 -0.55 -22.83 44.26
C ASP A 408 -1.61 -21.88 44.86
N GLY A 409 -2.90 -22.20 44.69
CA GLY A 409 -4.02 -21.36 45.13
C GLY A 409 -4.31 -20.17 44.22
N LEU A 410 -3.91 -20.26 42.93
CA LEU A 410 -4.20 -19.26 41.91
C LEU A 410 -5.49 -19.52 41.15
N VAL A 411 -6.04 -20.75 41.23
CA VAL A 411 -7.29 -21.13 40.57
C VAL A 411 -8.17 -21.90 41.54
N LYS A 412 -9.49 -21.65 41.52
CA LYS A 412 -10.45 -22.48 42.25
C LYS A 412 -10.92 -23.69 41.45
N ARG A 413 -11.26 -24.75 42.19
CA ARG A 413 -11.78 -26.01 41.64
C ARG A 413 -12.95 -25.87 40.65
N PRO A 414 -13.97 -25.01 40.87
CA PRO A 414 -15.08 -24.83 39.92
C PRO A 414 -14.61 -24.42 38.52
N LEU A 415 -13.61 -23.53 38.43
CA LEU A 415 -13.09 -23.07 37.14
C LEU A 415 -12.27 -24.15 36.42
N VAL A 416 -11.56 -25.00 37.17
CA VAL A 416 -10.88 -26.17 36.59
C VAL A 416 -11.88 -27.23 36.12
N ASP A 417 -12.99 -27.41 36.83
CA ASP A 417 -14.06 -28.30 36.40
C ASP A 417 -14.78 -27.76 35.14
N GLU A 418 -14.95 -26.44 35.03
CA GLU A 418 -15.43 -25.78 33.81
C GLU A 418 -14.48 -25.97 32.63
N LEU A 419 -13.17 -25.75 32.83
CA LEU A 419 -12.14 -26.02 31.83
C LEU A 419 -12.19 -27.48 31.35
N ARG A 420 -12.34 -28.43 32.29
CA ARG A 420 -12.49 -29.86 31.97
C ARG A 420 -13.74 -30.12 31.11
N ALA A 421 -14.85 -29.43 31.39
CA ALA A 421 -16.07 -29.53 30.59
C ALA A 421 -15.90 -28.96 29.17
N ILE A 422 -15.19 -27.85 29.01
CA ILE A 422 -14.89 -27.27 27.68
C ILE A 422 -14.01 -28.22 26.86
N ILE A 423 -12.96 -28.76 27.48
CA ILE A 423 -12.05 -29.72 26.82
C ILE A 423 -12.82 -30.98 26.44
N SER A 424 -13.64 -31.55 27.32
CA SER A 424 -14.41 -32.76 26.99
C SER A 424 -15.48 -32.54 25.93
N GLY A 425 -16.05 -31.33 25.83
CA GLY A 425 -17.00 -30.94 24.79
C GLY A 425 -16.37 -30.68 23.42
N THR A 426 -15.05 -30.45 23.36
CA THR A 426 -14.33 -30.25 22.09
C THR A 426 -13.89 -31.62 21.53
N PRO A 427 -14.09 -31.93 20.24
CA PRO A 427 -13.62 -33.19 19.67
C PRO A 427 -12.09 -33.23 19.61
N GLU A 428 -11.49 -34.38 19.94
CA GLU A 428 -10.04 -34.55 19.92
C GLU A 428 -9.53 -34.67 18.48
N VAL A 429 -8.51 -33.88 18.15
CA VAL A 429 -7.82 -33.92 16.84
C VAL A 429 -6.41 -34.45 17.05
N LYS A 430 -6.05 -35.50 16.29
CA LYS A 430 -4.66 -35.94 16.19
C LYS A 430 -3.94 -35.01 15.23
N ILE A 431 -2.93 -34.28 15.72
CA ILE A 431 -2.03 -33.51 14.85
C ILE A 431 -1.47 -34.47 13.80
N LYS A 432 -1.76 -34.23 12.52
CA LYS A 432 -1.00 -34.85 11.44
C LYS A 432 0.43 -34.35 11.63
N LYS A 433 1.33 -35.18 12.18
CA LYS A 433 2.75 -34.82 12.32
C LYS A 433 3.19 -34.20 11.00
N ARG A 434 3.76 -32.99 11.03
CA ARG A 434 4.63 -32.55 9.94
C ARG A 434 5.76 -33.58 9.89
N VAL A 435 5.60 -34.60 9.05
CA VAL A 435 6.71 -35.49 8.72
C VAL A 435 7.77 -34.55 8.19
N LYS A 436 8.89 -34.42 8.93
CA LYS A 436 10.09 -33.79 8.39
C LYS A 436 10.25 -34.37 6.99
N ARG A 437 10.23 -33.55 5.94
CA ARG A 437 10.63 -33.95 4.59
C ARG A 437 11.94 -34.73 4.74
N ARG A 438 11.86 -36.07 4.78
CA ARG A 438 13.03 -36.88 4.59
C ARG A 438 13.27 -36.74 3.11
N VAL A 439 14.31 -35.98 2.77
CA VAL A 439 14.87 -36.02 1.43
C VAL A 439 15.12 -37.49 1.15
N THR A 440 14.35 -38.04 0.23
CA THR A 440 14.46 -39.42 -0.19
C THR A 440 15.87 -39.62 -0.75
N PRO A 441 16.65 -40.61 -0.28
CA PRO A 441 17.83 -41.01 -1.03
C PRO A 441 17.34 -41.51 -2.40
N LEU A 442 17.87 -40.93 -3.49
CA LEU A 442 17.72 -41.52 -4.81
C LEU A 442 18.30 -42.93 -4.75
N VAL A 443 17.45 -43.96 -4.84
CA VAL A 443 17.91 -45.32 -5.11
C VAL A 443 18.18 -45.40 -6.61
N ALA A 444 19.40 -45.82 -6.95
CA ALA A 444 20.00 -45.73 -8.28
C ALA A 444 19.59 -46.86 -9.24
N ASP A 445 18.58 -47.68 -8.93
CA ASP A 445 18.15 -48.77 -9.80
C ASP A 445 16.82 -48.43 -10.50
N GLY A 446 16.91 -48.16 -11.81
CA GLY A 446 15.81 -47.76 -12.71
C GLY A 446 14.73 -48.81 -12.97
N SER A 447 14.36 -49.60 -11.96
CA SER A 447 13.23 -50.53 -12.02
C SER A 447 11.93 -49.81 -11.61
N LEU A 448 11.00 -49.69 -12.55
CA LEU A 448 9.71 -49.02 -12.36
C LEU A 448 8.64 -50.02 -11.94
N CYS A 449 7.87 -49.70 -10.90
CA CYS A 449 6.72 -50.47 -10.44
C CYS A 449 5.42 -49.85 -10.99
N ARG A 450 4.51 -50.69 -11.48
CA ARG A 450 3.21 -50.25 -11.98
C ARG A 450 2.21 -50.18 -10.83
N VAL A 451 1.77 -48.97 -10.49
CA VAL A 451 0.80 -48.73 -9.42
C VAL A 451 -0.54 -48.30 -10.03
N ARG A 452 -1.61 -48.94 -9.58
CA ARG A 452 -2.99 -48.65 -9.98
C ARG A 452 -3.75 -48.06 -8.80
N PHE A 453 -4.16 -46.81 -8.90
CA PHE A 453 -5.02 -46.17 -7.92
C PHE A 453 -6.48 -46.31 -8.32
N HIS A 454 -7.34 -46.65 -7.38
CA HIS A 454 -8.79 -46.71 -7.56
C HIS A 454 -9.44 -45.64 -6.69
N ILE A 455 -9.88 -44.55 -7.31
CA ILE A 455 -10.47 -43.39 -6.66
C ILE A 455 -11.99 -43.54 -6.65
N GLN A 456 -12.57 -43.56 -5.46
CA GLN A 456 -14.01 -43.77 -5.23
C GLN A 456 -14.56 -42.77 -4.20
N ASP A 457 -15.87 -42.50 -4.28
CA ASP A 457 -16.59 -41.74 -3.25
C ASP A 457 -16.97 -42.60 -2.03
N GLU A 458 -17.49 -41.99 -0.97
CA GLU A 458 -17.96 -42.71 0.25
C GLU A 458 -19.05 -43.76 -0.03
N ALA A 459 -19.77 -43.64 -1.15
CA ALA A 459 -20.80 -44.59 -1.57
C ALA A 459 -20.24 -45.71 -2.49
N GLY A 460 -18.94 -45.71 -2.78
CA GLY A 460 -18.25 -46.71 -3.59
C GLY A 460 -18.31 -46.46 -5.11
N HIS A 461 -18.79 -45.30 -5.56
CA HIS A 461 -18.82 -44.95 -6.98
C HIS A 461 -17.44 -44.48 -7.45
N PRO A 462 -16.96 -44.95 -8.62
CA PRO A 462 -15.71 -44.47 -9.19
C PRO A 462 -15.80 -43.00 -9.60
N LEU A 463 -14.77 -42.22 -9.24
CA LEU A 463 -14.71 -40.79 -9.55
C LEU A 463 -13.90 -40.54 -10.83
N GLU A 464 -14.57 -40.11 -11.90
CA GLU A 464 -13.96 -39.72 -13.17
C GLU A 464 -13.34 -38.32 -13.10
N GLY A 465 -12.16 -38.13 -13.68
CA GLY A 465 -11.48 -36.84 -13.73
C GLY A 465 -10.85 -36.36 -12.42
N ALA A 466 -10.76 -37.22 -11.40
CA ALA A 466 -10.01 -36.97 -10.18
C ALA A 466 -8.50 -36.91 -10.49
N GLU A 467 -7.83 -35.88 -9.98
CA GLU A 467 -6.42 -35.62 -10.22
C GLU A 467 -5.56 -36.11 -9.05
N LEU A 468 -4.59 -36.97 -9.33
CA LEU A 468 -3.59 -37.44 -8.38
C LEU A 468 -2.27 -36.72 -8.65
N GLU A 469 -1.80 -35.95 -7.67
CA GLU A 469 -0.51 -35.28 -7.67
C GLU A 469 0.46 -36.00 -6.73
N LEU A 470 1.51 -36.61 -7.26
CA LEU A 470 2.64 -37.21 -6.53
C LEU A 470 3.91 -36.38 -6.80
N GLY A 471 4.02 -35.23 -6.13
CA GLY A 471 5.14 -34.29 -6.32
C GLY A 471 5.16 -33.66 -7.72
N ALA A 472 6.08 -34.09 -8.59
CA ALA A 472 6.18 -33.59 -9.97
C ALA A 472 5.29 -34.35 -10.97
N LEU A 473 4.68 -35.46 -10.55
CA LEU A 473 3.83 -36.30 -11.39
C LEU A 473 2.36 -36.00 -11.10
N SER A 474 1.62 -35.54 -12.12
CA SER A 474 0.15 -35.39 -12.06
C SER A 474 -0.51 -36.31 -13.10
N ALA A 475 -1.58 -36.99 -12.70
CA ALA A 475 -2.37 -37.85 -13.56
C ALA A 475 -3.86 -37.77 -13.20
N LYS A 476 -4.75 -37.98 -14.18
CA LYS A 476 -6.21 -37.94 -13.98
C LYS A 476 -6.84 -39.31 -14.12
N SER A 477 -7.89 -39.56 -13.34
CA SER A 477 -8.64 -40.82 -13.37
C SER A 477 -9.48 -40.97 -14.63
N ASP A 478 -9.56 -42.20 -15.10
CA ASP A 478 -10.47 -42.59 -16.18
C ASP A 478 -11.93 -42.70 -15.69
N SER A 479 -12.84 -43.06 -16.59
CA SER A 479 -14.28 -43.26 -16.29
C SER A 479 -14.56 -44.40 -15.31
N LYS A 480 -13.55 -45.20 -14.93
CA LYS A 480 -13.61 -46.22 -13.87
C LYS A 480 -12.91 -45.76 -12.59
N GLY A 481 -12.61 -44.46 -12.46
CA GLY A 481 -11.93 -43.88 -11.32
C GLY A 481 -10.50 -44.39 -11.16
N THR A 482 -9.89 -44.91 -12.22
CA THR A 482 -8.60 -45.60 -12.14
C THR A 482 -7.48 -44.72 -12.70
N ILE A 483 -6.38 -44.62 -11.96
CA ILE A 483 -5.13 -43.97 -12.40
C ILE A 483 -4.03 -45.02 -12.40
N VAL A 484 -3.29 -45.14 -13.50
CA VAL A 484 -2.17 -46.08 -13.61
C VAL A 484 -0.89 -45.30 -13.86
N VAL A 485 0.07 -45.43 -12.96
CA VAL A 485 1.38 -44.75 -13.05
C VAL A 485 2.51 -45.74 -12.84
N SER A 486 3.63 -45.52 -13.52
CA SER A 486 4.85 -46.32 -13.36
C SER A 486 5.88 -45.51 -12.60
N ILE A 487 6.15 -45.87 -11.36
CA ILE A 487 6.99 -45.11 -10.42
C ILE A 487 8.02 -46.04 -9.76
N PRO A 488 9.26 -45.58 -9.48
CA PRO A 488 10.30 -46.42 -8.89
C PRO A 488 9.96 -46.90 -7.46
N MET A 489 10.74 -47.83 -6.91
CA MET A 489 10.57 -48.21 -5.50
C MET A 489 10.97 -47.06 -4.59
N SER A 490 9.99 -46.47 -3.91
CA SER A 490 10.23 -45.37 -3.00
C SER A 490 9.06 -45.14 -2.05
N SER A 491 9.22 -44.15 -1.18
CA SER A 491 8.13 -43.58 -0.40
C SER A 491 7.54 -42.41 -1.18
N TYR A 492 6.23 -42.44 -1.40
CA TYR A 492 5.51 -41.42 -2.15
C TYR A 492 4.50 -40.72 -1.25
N GLU A 493 4.49 -39.40 -1.34
CA GLU A 493 3.49 -38.52 -0.74
C GLU A 493 2.80 -37.73 -1.86
N GLY A 494 1.50 -37.53 -1.72
CA GLY A 494 0.74 -36.74 -2.68
C GLY A 494 -0.69 -36.46 -2.26
N VAL A 495 -1.46 -35.90 -3.18
CA VAL A 495 -2.84 -35.46 -2.94
C VAL A 495 -3.72 -35.89 -4.10
N VAL A 496 -4.92 -36.39 -3.78
CA VAL A 496 -6.00 -36.59 -4.73
C VAL A 496 -7.01 -35.46 -4.60
N ARG A 497 -7.35 -34.84 -5.73
CA ARG A 497 -8.34 -33.77 -5.84
C ARG A 497 -9.45 -34.19 -6.79
N ALA A 498 -10.70 -33.95 -6.40
CA ALA A 498 -11.84 -34.13 -7.29
C ALA A 498 -12.84 -32.98 -7.09
N PRO A 499 -13.41 -32.41 -8.17
CA PRO A 499 -14.38 -31.32 -8.05
C PRO A 499 -15.59 -31.73 -7.19
N GLY A 500 -15.89 -30.97 -6.15
CA GLY A 500 -16.98 -31.29 -5.21
C GLY A 500 -16.59 -32.20 -4.05
N TYR A 501 -15.31 -32.56 -3.92
CA TYR A 501 -14.80 -33.46 -2.89
C TYR A 501 -13.61 -32.83 -2.14
N ILE A 502 -13.44 -33.23 -0.88
CA ILE A 502 -12.35 -32.80 0.00
C ILE A 502 -11.04 -33.41 -0.49
N GLU A 503 -10.00 -32.59 -0.63
CA GLU A 503 -8.67 -33.06 -1.02
C GLU A 503 -8.15 -34.15 -0.06
N LYS A 504 -7.77 -35.30 -0.63
CA LYS A 504 -7.33 -36.46 0.16
C LYS A 504 -5.81 -36.61 0.05
N PRO A 505 -5.05 -36.43 1.14
CA PRO A 505 -3.63 -36.76 1.13
C PRO A 505 -3.44 -38.29 1.06
N VAL A 506 -2.44 -38.72 0.32
CA VAL A 506 -2.09 -40.13 0.11
C VAL A 506 -0.61 -40.32 0.40
N GLU A 507 -0.30 -41.33 1.21
CA GLU A 507 1.07 -41.74 1.53
C GLU A 507 1.17 -43.26 1.40
N PHE A 508 2.17 -43.73 0.66
CA PHE A 508 2.44 -45.17 0.52
C PHE A 508 3.91 -45.44 0.22
N THR A 509 4.35 -46.66 0.50
CA THR A 509 5.72 -47.12 0.23
C THR A 509 5.68 -48.35 -0.67
N LEU A 510 6.56 -48.38 -1.66
CA LEU A 510 6.72 -49.52 -2.57
C LEU A 510 7.96 -50.32 -2.17
N THR A 511 7.74 -51.53 -1.68
CA THR A 511 8.81 -52.43 -1.20
C THR A 511 9.11 -53.60 -2.15
N SER A 512 8.31 -53.78 -3.21
CA SER A 512 8.46 -54.85 -4.21
C SER A 512 8.10 -54.37 -5.64
N LEU A 513 8.56 -55.09 -6.67
CA LEU A 513 8.27 -54.83 -8.10
C LEU A 513 6.92 -55.37 -8.57
N SER A 514 6.12 -55.94 -7.68
CA SER A 514 4.79 -56.47 -8.03
C SER A 514 3.81 -55.34 -8.28
N ASP A 515 2.91 -55.49 -9.26
CA ASP A 515 1.79 -54.57 -9.49
C ASP A 515 1.01 -54.31 -8.18
N VAL A 516 0.89 -53.05 -7.77
CA VAL A 516 0.20 -52.64 -6.54
C VAL A 516 -1.09 -51.90 -6.89
N ALA A 517 -2.20 -52.28 -6.25
CA ALA A 517 -3.46 -51.56 -6.35
C ALA A 517 -3.77 -50.82 -5.03
N ILE A 518 -4.00 -49.51 -5.10
CA ILE A 518 -4.24 -48.64 -3.94
C ILE A 518 -5.64 -48.04 -4.05
N PRO A 519 -6.61 -48.45 -3.21
CA PRO A 519 -7.92 -47.81 -3.15
C PRO A 519 -7.83 -46.47 -2.39
N ILE A 520 -8.46 -45.43 -2.93
CA ILE A 520 -8.50 -44.08 -2.36
C ILE A 520 -9.97 -43.65 -2.27
N MET A 521 -10.42 -43.41 -1.04
CA MET A 521 -11.77 -42.93 -0.75
C MET A 521 -11.75 -41.42 -0.49
N VAL A 522 -12.54 -40.67 -1.25
CA VAL A 522 -12.64 -39.21 -1.18
C VAL A 522 -14.03 -38.80 -0.67
N ASN A 523 -14.06 -37.80 0.21
CA ASN A 523 -15.28 -37.37 0.90
C ASN A 523 -15.92 -36.18 0.17
N SER A 524 -17.24 -36.17 -0.01
CA SER A 524 -17.93 -35.04 -0.65
C SER A 524 -17.97 -33.81 0.25
N LEU A 525 -17.81 -32.62 -0.32
CA LEU A 525 -17.95 -31.34 0.41
C LEU A 525 -19.41 -31.16 0.89
N SER A 526 -19.59 -30.59 2.08
CA SER A 526 -20.93 -30.23 2.59
C SER A 526 -21.58 -29.12 1.76
N HIS A 527 -22.90 -28.94 1.85
CA HIS A 527 -23.63 -27.92 1.07
C HIS A 527 -23.08 -26.49 1.28
N GLU A 528 -22.69 -26.15 2.51
CA GLU A 528 -22.10 -24.85 2.84
C GLU A 528 -20.67 -24.71 2.26
N GLU A 529 -19.87 -25.77 2.29
CA GLU A 529 -18.52 -25.77 1.69
C GLU A 529 -18.58 -25.78 0.15
N GLN A 530 -19.59 -26.40 -0.45
CA GLN A 530 -19.84 -26.32 -1.89
C GLN A 530 -20.25 -24.89 -2.31
N LEU A 531 -21.07 -24.22 -1.50
CA LEU A 531 -21.40 -22.80 -1.71
C LEU A 531 -20.16 -21.92 -1.55
N ALA A 532 -19.32 -22.17 -0.55
CA ALA A 532 -18.06 -21.47 -0.33
C ALA A 532 -17.08 -21.69 -1.49
N ALA A 533 -16.93 -22.93 -1.98
CA ALA A 533 -16.08 -23.24 -3.13
C ALA A 533 -16.59 -22.60 -4.42
N ARG A 534 -17.91 -22.55 -4.64
CA ARG A 534 -18.51 -21.80 -5.76
C ARG A 534 -18.32 -20.30 -5.62
N LEU A 535 -18.38 -19.77 -4.40
CA LEU A 535 -18.06 -18.37 -4.12
C LEU A 535 -16.58 -18.08 -4.38
N ASP A 536 -15.67 -18.94 -3.94
CA ASP A 536 -14.23 -18.82 -4.18
C ASP A 536 -13.96 -18.89 -5.70
N GLU A 537 -14.63 -19.77 -6.44
CA GLU A 537 -14.55 -19.86 -7.90
C GLU A 537 -15.09 -18.59 -8.59
N LEU A 538 -16.18 -18.01 -8.08
CA LEU A 538 -16.71 -16.72 -8.53
C LEU A 538 -15.80 -15.54 -8.19
N VAL A 539 -15.18 -15.54 -7.01
CA VAL A 539 -14.22 -14.52 -6.56
C VAL A 539 -12.96 -14.60 -7.40
N ASP A 540 -12.44 -15.80 -7.68
CA ASP A 540 -11.27 -15.99 -8.54
C ASP A 540 -11.59 -15.71 -10.01
N ARG A 541 -12.83 -15.94 -10.46
CA ARG A 541 -13.30 -15.46 -11.75
C ARG A 541 -13.37 -13.93 -11.79
N SER A 542 -13.88 -13.30 -10.74
CA SER A 542 -13.90 -11.82 -10.60
C SER A 542 -12.49 -11.25 -10.65
N ARG A 543 -11.56 -11.80 -9.86
CA ARG A 543 -10.14 -11.39 -9.85
C ARG A 543 -9.47 -11.55 -11.21
N ARG A 544 -9.76 -12.64 -11.93
CA ARG A 544 -9.27 -12.84 -13.29
C ARG A 544 -9.80 -11.77 -14.24
N LEU A 545 -11.08 -11.45 -14.19
CA LEU A 545 -11.70 -10.39 -14.98
C LEU A 545 -11.10 -9.01 -14.65
N ASP A 546 -10.85 -8.73 -13.37
CA ASP A 546 -10.21 -7.48 -12.92
C ASP A 546 -8.77 -7.36 -13.44
N MET A 547 -7.99 -8.45 -13.39
CA MET A 547 -6.62 -8.47 -13.94
C MET A 547 -6.60 -8.29 -15.46
N ILE A 548 -7.56 -8.90 -16.18
CA ILE A 548 -7.71 -8.71 -17.63
C ILE A 548 -8.04 -7.24 -17.93
N ARG A 549 -8.96 -6.63 -17.16
CA ARG A 549 -9.34 -5.22 -17.29
C ARG A 549 -8.17 -4.27 -17.05
N GLU A 550 -7.37 -4.50 -16.02
CA GLU A 550 -6.18 -3.68 -15.69
C GLU A 550 -5.10 -3.78 -16.78
N ARG A 551 -4.79 -4.99 -17.25
CA ARG A 551 -3.84 -5.18 -18.35
C ARG A 551 -4.29 -4.56 -19.66
N LEU A 552 -5.58 -4.67 -19.98
CA LEU A 552 -6.16 -3.98 -21.13
C LEU A 552 -6.03 -2.46 -20.96
N TRP A 553 -6.29 -1.93 -19.77
CA TRP A 553 -6.17 -0.51 -19.48
C TRP A 553 -4.74 0.01 -19.70
N GLU A 554 -3.74 -0.65 -19.13
CA GLU A 554 -2.31 -0.29 -19.34
C GLU A 554 -1.91 -0.38 -20.82
N SER A 555 -2.39 -1.40 -21.53
CA SER A 555 -2.11 -1.61 -22.95
C SER A 555 -2.75 -0.51 -23.82
N PHE A 556 -3.95 -0.05 -23.47
CA PHE A 556 -4.62 1.05 -24.16
C PHE A 556 -4.02 2.42 -23.82
N GLU A 557 -3.54 2.64 -22.60
CA GLU A 557 -2.88 3.89 -22.22
C GLU A 557 -1.55 4.08 -22.95
N THR A 558 -0.80 2.99 -23.14
CA THR A 558 0.49 3.01 -23.83
C THR A 558 0.37 2.96 -25.36
N GLN A 559 -0.60 2.20 -25.90
CA GLN A 559 -0.64 1.83 -27.33
C GLN A 559 -2.06 1.80 -27.94
N GLY A 560 -3.02 2.55 -27.38
CA GLY A 560 -4.44 2.48 -27.75
C GLY A 560 -4.76 2.73 -29.23
N SER A 561 -4.06 3.65 -29.91
CA SER A 561 -4.27 3.92 -31.34
C SER A 561 -3.75 2.80 -32.25
N THR A 562 -2.66 2.14 -31.86
CA THR A 562 -2.07 1.01 -32.59
C THR A 562 -2.88 -0.27 -32.42
N LEU A 563 -3.44 -0.51 -31.22
CA LEU A 563 -4.32 -1.65 -30.94
C LEU A 563 -5.63 -1.58 -31.75
N LEU A 564 -6.20 -0.39 -31.93
CA LEU A 564 -7.42 -0.17 -32.73
C LEU A 564 -7.16 -0.10 -34.25
N GLY A 565 -5.91 0.13 -34.64
CA GLY A 565 -5.48 0.33 -36.03
C GLY A 565 -4.97 -0.93 -36.73
N ILE A 566 -4.36 -1.87 -36.00
CA ILE A 566 -3.71 -3.06 -36.59
C ILE A 566 -4.67 -4.28 -36.56
N PRO A 567 -5.03 -4.88 -37.72
CA PRO A 567 -5.98 -5.99 -37.80
C PRO A 567 -5.60 -7.25 -37.01
N ALA A 568 -4.31 -7.52 -36.82
CA ALA A 568 -3.81 -8.71 -36.13
C ALA A 568 -4.17 -8.76 -34.63
N TYR A 569 -4.35 -7.59 -33.99
CA TYR A 569 -4.71 -7.51 -32.56
C TYR A 569 -6.22 -7.46 -32.34
N ARG A 570 -7.01 -7.30 -33.41
CA ARG A 570 -8.47 -7.21 -33.32
C ARG A 570 -9.09 -8.51 -32.83
N THR A 571 -8.59 -9.66 -33.26
CA THR A 571 -9.12 -10.98 -32.85
C THR A 571 -8.92 -11.21 -31.35
N ALA A 572 -7.71 -10.97 -30.84
CA ALA A 572 -7.42 -11.05 -29.42
C ALA A 572 -8.22 -10.03 -28.59
N LEU A 573 -8.44 -8.82 -29.12
CA LEU A 573 -9.25 -7.81 -28.46
C LEU A 573 -10.73 -8.21 -28.37
N VAL A 574 -11.27 -8.81 -29.44
CA VAL A 574 -12.65 -9.28 -29.51
C VAL A 574 -12.88 -10.40 -28.49
N GLU A 575 -11.94 -11.34 -28.36
CA GLU A 575 -12.00 -12.42 -27.37
C GLU A 575 -11.99 -11.86 -25.93
N LEU A 576 -11.07 -10.94 -25.62
CA LEU A 576 -10.97 -10.36 -24.27
C LEU A 576 -12.19 -9.49 -23.91
N LEU A 577 -12.76 -8.76 -24.87
CA LEU A 577 -13.99 -7.98 -24.66
C LEU A 577 -15.21 -8.88 -24.47
N ALA A 578 -15.29 -10.00 -25.20
CA ALA A 578 -16.33 -10.99 -25.02
C ALA A 578 -16.23 -11.69 -23.65
N GLU A 579 -15.01 -11.99 -23.18
CA GLU A 579 -14.78 -12.53 -21.82
C GLU A 579 -15.21 -11.55 -20.72
N LEU A 580 -15.07 -10.24 -20.94
CA LEU A 580 -15.56 -9.18 -20.06
C LEU A 580 -17.07 -8.90 -20.17
N GLY A 581 -17.77 -9.56 -21.09
CA GLY A 581 -19.21 -9.43 -21.31
C GLY A 581 -19.64 -8.21 -22.15
N TYR A 582 -18.72 -7.59 -22.90
CA TYR A 582 -19.03 -6.50 -23.81
C TYR A 582 -19.30 -7.01 -25.23
N GLU A 583 -20.18 -6.31 -25.96
CA GLU A 583 -20.40 -6.47 -27.41
C GLU A 583 -19.21 -5.85 -28.18
N PRO A 584 -18.25 -6.65 -28.69
CA PRO A 584 -16.93 -6.14 -29.05
C PRO A 584 -16.93 -5.14 -30.20
N GLU A 585 -17.76 -5.39 -31.22
CA GLU A 585 -17.83 -4.54 -32.42
C GLU A 585 -18.46 -3.18 -32.14
N SER A 586 -19.49 -3.14 -31.29
CA SER A 586 -20.12 -1.89 -30.85
C SER A 586 -19.13 -1.04 -30.04
N TRP A 587 -18.39 -1.70 -29.14
CA TRP A 587 -17.42 -1.07 -28.26
C TRP A 587 -16.24 -0.48 -29.04
N ILE A 588 -15.69 -1.24 -30.00
CA ILE A 588 -14.56 -0.79 -30.85
C ILE A 588 -14.99 0.39 -31.75
N ALA A 589 -16.20 0.36 -32.31
CA ALA A 589 -16.71 1.42 -33.17
C ALA A 589 -16.90 2.74 -32.40
N GLU A 590 -17.32 2.65 -31.14
CA GLU A 590 -17.53 3.82 -30.28
C GLU A 590 -16.21 4.37 -29.72
N ALA A 591 -15.28 3.49 -29.33
CA ALA A 591 -13.93 3.85 -28.90
C ALA A 591 -13.13 4.61 -29.98
N LYS A 592 -13.36 4.31 -31.27
CA LYS A 592 -12.77 5.05 -32.40
C LYS A 592 -13.33 6.47 -32.55
N LYS A 593 -14.57 6.72 -32.13
CA LYS A 593 -15.25 8.02 -32.30
C LYS A 593 -14.94 9.01 -31.18
N LYS A 594 -14.69 8.55 -29.95
CA LYS A 594 -14.50 9.44 -28.78
C LYS A 594 -13.19 9.11 -28.05
N SER A 595 -12.17 9.94 -28.28
CA SER A 595 -10.92 9.93 -27.50
C SER A 595 -11.23 10.22 -26.02
N GLY A 596 -10.94 9.27 -25.13
CA GLY A 596 -11.22 9.36 -23.69
C GLY A 596 -12.30 8.42 -23.15
N MET A 597 -13.04 7.71 -24.01
CA MET A 597 -14.09 6.77 -23.59
C MET A 597 -13.53 5.43 -23.07
N VAL A 598 -12.38 5.00 -23.59
CA VAL A 598 -11.65 3.80 -23.13
C VAL A 598 -11.26 3.92 -21.65
N LYS A 599 -10.94 5.14 -21.19
CA LYS A 599 -10.64 5.44 -19.77
C LYS A 599 -11.88 5.33 -18.85
N ARG A 600 -13.10 5.46 -19.37
CA ARG A 600 -14.34 5.41 -18.58
C ARG A 600 -14.89 3.98 -18.44
N LEU A 601 -14.80 3.17 -19.49
CA LEU A 601 -15.34 1.80 -19.50
C LEU A 601 -14.46 0.75 -18.80
N LEU A 602 -13.16 1.02 -18.66
CA LEU A 602 -12.20 0.12 -18.03
C LEU A 602 -11.86 0.50 -16.57
N LYS A 603 -12.26 1.69 -16.11
CA LYS A 603 -12.09 2.08 -14.70
C LYS A 603 -13.28 1.55 -13.91
N ARG A 604 -13.02 0.99 -12.72
CA ARG A 604 -14.03 0.58 -11.73
C ARG A 604 -15.08 1.69 -11.62
N ASP A 605 -16.37 1.35 -11.75
CA ASP A 605 -17.52 2.27 -11.62
C ASP A 605 -17.15 3.36 -10.60
N ASP A 606 -16.90 4.59 -11.08
CA ASP A 606 -16.67 5.72 -10.19
C ASP A 606 -17.92 5.83 -9.32
N ARG A 607 -17.75 6.15 -8.04
CA ARG A 607 -18.89 6.21 -7.08
C ARG A 607 -20.04 7.04 -7.67
N THR A 608 -19.68 8.10 -8.38
CA THR A 608 -20.56 8.99 -9.14
C THR A 608 -21.30 8.27 -10.28
N ASP A 609 -20.63 7.46 -11.09
CA ASP A 609 -21.23 6.70 -12.19
C ASP A 609 -22.14 5.56 -11.68
N GLY A 610 -21.77 4.92 -10.57
CA GLY A 610 -22.63 3.96 -9.88
C GLY A 610 -23.94 4.59 -9.38
N LEU A 611 -23.84 5.75 -8.71
CA LEU A 611 -25.00 6.53 -8.27
C LEU A 611 -25.87 6.97 -9.46
N ARG A 612 -25.25 7.44 -10.55
CA ARG A 612 -25.98 7.85 -11.78
C ARG A 612 -26.76 6.70 -12.38
N ARG A 613 -26.18 5.50 -12.46
CA ARG A 613 -26.85 4.31 -12.98
C ARG A 613 -28.07 3.94 -12.14
N ASP A 614 -27.94 3.97 -10.82
CA ASP A 614 -29.05 3.64 -9.93
C ASP A 614 -30.15 4.70 -9.94
N VAL A 615 -29.80 6.00 -10.03
CA VAL A 615 -30.78 7.08 -10.26
C VAL A 615 -31.52 6.88 -11.59
N LEU A 616 -30.84 6.50 -12.67
CA LEU A 616 -31.49 6.19 -13.95
C LEU A 616 -32.37 4.94 -13.89
N ARG A 617 -31.99 3.91 -13.12
CA ARG A 617 -32.85 2.74 -12.91
C ARG A 617 -34.14 3.14 -12.17
N MET A 618 -34.02 3.96 -11.13
CA MET A 618 -35.18 4.50 -10.40
C MET A 618 -36.04 5.41 -11.30
N ALA A 619 -35.43 6.17 -12.20
CA ALA A 619 -36.10 6.93 -13.23
C ALA A 619 -36.94 6.02 -14.15
N GLU A 620 -36.37 4.91 -14.63
CA GLU A 620 -37.08 3.94 -15.48
C GLU A 620 -38.27 3.29 -14.75
N GLU A 621 -38.10 2.96 -13.46
CA GLU A 621 -39.19 2.46 -12.62
C GLU A 621 -40.30 3.51 -12.42
N SER A 622 -39.92 4.78 -12.25
CA SER A 622 -40.84 5.90 -12.07
C SER A 622 -41.70 6.19 -13.30
N LYS A 623 -41.28 5.76 -14.50
CA LYS A 623 -42.09 5.89 -15.73
C LYS A 623 -43.47 5.22 -15.60
N LYS A 624 -43.58 4.16 -14.80
CA LYS A 624 -44.87 3.48 -14.52
C LYS A 624 -45.86 4.36 -13.74
N PHE A 625 -45.37 5.45 -13.15
CA PHE A 625 -46.11 6.38 -12.31
C PHE A 625 -46.01 7.84 -12.81
N GLY A 626 -45.75 8.03 -14.11
CA GLY A 626 -45.71 9.35 -14.73
C GLY A 626 -44.36 10.08 -14.67
N GLY A 627 -43.29 9.42 -14.22
CA GLY A 627 -41.92 9.96 -14.33
C GLY A 627 -41.56 11.05 -13.33
N ILE A 628 -42.31 11.18 -12.23
CA ILE A 628 -42.06 12.14 -11.15
C ILE A 628 -41.90 11.43 -9.80
N MET A 629 -41.05 11.95 -8.93
CA MET A 629 -40.80 11.41 -7.58
C MET A 629 -40.38 12.51 -6.61
N LEU A 630 -40.77 12.42 -5.34
CA LEU A 630 -40.26 13.32 -4.31
C LEU A 630 -38.76 13.10 -4.09
N PHE A 631 -37.98 14.18 -3.96
CA PHE A 631 -36.54 14.09 -3.72
C PHE A 631 -36.22 13.32 -2.43
N SER A 632 -37.02 13.52 -1.38
CA SER A 632 -36.91 12.76 -0.13
C SER A 632 -37.09 11.25 -0.31
N GLU A 633 -37.96 10.83 -1.24
CA GLU A 633 -38.14 9.41 -1.54
C GLU A 633 -36.97 8.83 -2.34
N LEU A 634 -36.41 9.62 -3.26
CA LEU A 634 -35.19 9.23 -3.98
C LEU A 634 -34.02 9.00 -3.01
N LEU A 635 -33.85 9.86 -2.01
CA LEU A 635 -32.82 9.70 -0.97
C LEU A 635 -32.99 8.39 -0.21
N VAL A 636 -34.20 8.11 0.28
CA VAL A 636 -34.49 6.88 1.03
C VAL A 636 -34.23 5.63 0.18
N ARG A 637 -34.65 5.64 -1.08
CA ARG A 637 -34.43 4.49 -1.97
C ARG A 637 -32.95 4.27 -2.31
N LEU A 638 -32.16 5.34 -2.36
CA LEU A 638 -30.71 5.24 -2.56
C LEU A 638 -30.03 4.70 -1.29
N ASP A 639 -30.43 5.15 -0.11
CA ASP A 639 -29.97 4.61 1.17
C ASP A 639 -30.30 3.10 1.29
N ASP A 640 -31.53 2.69 0.93
CA ASP A 640 -31.96 1.28 0.90
C ASP A 640 -31.17 0.44 -0.12
N ALA A 641 -30.72 1.05 -1.21
CA ALA A 641 -29.82 0.43 -2.19
C ALA A 641 -28.36 0.33 -1.69
N GLY A 642 -28.09 0.78 -0.46
CA GLY A 642 -26.79 0.69 0.20
C GLY A 642 -25.89 1.91 0.02
N TRP A 643 -26.42 3.02 -0.51
CA TRP A 643 -25.66 4.25 -0.73
C TRP A 643 -25.74 5.19 0.47
N GLY A 644 -24.69 5.26 1.30
CA GLY A 644 -24.58 6.31 2.33
C GLY A 644 -24.18 7.66 1.73
N THR A 645 -25.16 8.47 1.33
CA THR A 645 -24.95 9.67 0.50
C THR A 645 -25.55 10.92 1.14
N HIS A 646 -24.91 12.07 0.97
CA HIS A 646 -25.44 13.35 1.45
C HIS A 646 -26.36 13.97 0.37
N ALA A 647 -27.45 14.64 0.78
CA ALA A 647 -28.41 15.25 -0.15
C ALA A 647 -27.75 16.15 -1.22
N GLY A 648 -26.74 16.94 -0.85
CA GLY A 648 -26.00 17.80 -1.79
C GLY A 648 -25.18 17.07 -2.85
N GLU A 649 -24.72 15.84 -2.58
CA GLU A 649 -24.03 15.00 -3.59
C GLU A 649 -25.02 14.54 -4.67
N ILE A 650 -26.24 14.18 -4.25
CA ILE A 650 -27.30 13.72 -5.15
C ILE A 650 -27.90 14.90 -5.94
N GLU A 651 -28.05 16.06 -5.32
CA GLU A 651 -28.43 17.31 -6.02
C GLU A 651 -27.44 17.63 -7.14
N HIS A 652 -26.13 17.59 -6.85
CA HIS A 652 -25.10 17.84 -7.85
C HIS A 652 -25.13 16.82 -9.01
N ILE A 653 -25.40 15.54 -8.70
CA ILE A 653 -25.56 14.49 -9.70
C ILE A 653 -26.79 14.77 -10.59
N ILE A 654 -27.91 15.14 -10.00
CA ILE A 654 -29.14 15.47 -10.74
C ILE A 654 -28.93 16.71 -11.61
N GLU A 655 -28.29 17.76 -11.11
CA GLU A 655 -27.93 18.94 -11.90
C GLU A 655 -27.05 18.59 -13.10
N ASN A 656 -26.05 17.74 -12.91
CA ASN A 656 -25.15 17.31 -13.99
C ASN A 656 -25.91 16.45 -15.02
N MET A 657 -26.77 15.53 -14.57
CA MET A 657 -27.63 14.74 -15.46
C MET A 657 -28.64 15.60 -16.21
N THR A 658 -29.08 16.71 -15.61
CA THR A 658 -29.95 17.72 -16.25
C THR A 658 -29.21 18.46 -17.35
N LYS A 659 -27.97 18.92 -17.09
CA LYS A 659 -27.10 19.56 -18.10
C LYS A 659 -26.82 18.65 -19.30
N GLU A 660 -26.77 17.34 -19.08
CA GLU A 660 -26.58 16.33 -20.12
C GLU A 660 -27.89 15.92 -20.82
N GLY A 661 -29.05 16.38 -20.34
CA GLY A 661 -30.36 16.08 -20.92
C GLY A 661 -30.86 14.66 -20.67
N LEU A 662 -30.31 13.96 -19.67
CA LEU A 662 -30.73 12.60 -19.30
C LEU A 662 -32.02 12.60 -18.45
N ILE A 663 -32.22 13.65 -17.68
CA ILE A 663 -33.39 13.92 -16.84
C ILE A 663 -33.75 15.41 -16.95
N GLN A 664 -34.95 15.79 -16.55
CA GLN A 664 -35.42 17.18 -16.65
C GLN A 664 -34.92 18.05 -15.49
N GLY A 665 -34.80 17.47 -14.28
CA GLY A 665 -34.13 18.09 -13.14
C GLY A 665 -35.00 18.18 -11.89
N LEU A 666 -34.69 19.14 -11.02
CA LEU A 666 -35.41 19.40 -9.77
C LEU A 666 -36.39 20.56 -9.96
N SER A 667 -37.64 20.39 -9.53
CA SER A 667 -38.64 21.45 -9.44
C SER A 667 -39.10 21.67 -7.99
N THR A 668 -39.37 22.92 -7.63
CA THR A 668 -39.84 23.31 -6.30
C THR A 668 -41.36 23.49 -6.31
N ILE A 669 -42.06 22.83 -5.39
CA ILE A 669 -43.51 22.96 -5.23
C ILE A 669 -43.82 24.03 -4.18
N GLU A 670 -44.93 24.79 -4.35
CA GLU A 670 -45.44 25.73 -3.34
C GLU A 670 -45.78 24.98 -2.04
N GLY A 671 -44.87 25.08 -1.07
CA GLY A 671 -44.82 24.22 0.13
C GLY A 671 -43.39 23.82 0.54
N GLY A 672 -42.39 24.07 -0.32
CA GLY A 672 -40.97 23.87 -0.02
C GLY A 672 -40.43 22.46 -0.26
N ALA A 673 -41.25 21.56 -0.79
CA ALA A 673 -40.82 20.21 -1.17
C ALA A 673 -40.17 20.19 -2.57
N LEU A 674 -39.08 19.43 -2.71
CA LEU A 674 -38.35 19.24 -3.96
C LEU A 674 -38.88 17.99 -4.69
N LEU A 675 -39.20 18.15 -5.97
CA LEU A 675 -39.65 17.08 -6.86
C LEU A 675 -38.58 16.83 -7.92
N VAL A 676 -38.31 15.55 -8.20
CA VAL A 676 -37.41 15.11 -9.28
C VAL A 676 -38.25 14.74 -10.48
N GLU A 677 -38.00 15.40 -11.61
CA GLU A 677 -38.66 15.16 -12.89
C GLU A 677 -37.72 14.37 -13.81
N PHE A 678 -38.07 13.10 -14.04
CA PHE A 678 -37.29 12.18 -14.88
C PHE A 678 -37.72 12.19 -16.34
N VAL A 679 -38.98 12.55 -16.64
CA VAL A 679 -39.56 12.58 -17.99
C VAL A 679 -40.28 13.91 -18.17
N PRO A 680 -40.19 14.55 -19.36
CA PRO A 680 -40.98 15.74 -19.68
C PRO A 680 -42.47 15.44 -19.69
N VAL A 681 -43.12 15.63 -18.55
CA VAL A 681 -44.56 15.84 -18.52
C VAL A 681 -44.75 17.34 -18.69
N ALA A 682 -45.31 17.77 -19.83
CA ALA A 682 -45.70 19.16 -20.02
C ALA A 682 -46.87 19.47 -19.07
N LEU A 683 -46.54 19.73 -17.81
CA LEU A 683 -47.48 20.20 -16.81
C LEU A 683 -47.67 21.69 -17.08
N THR A 684 -48.85 22.09 -17.51
CA THR A 684 -49.29 23.49 -17.43
C THR A 684 -49.40 23.91 -15.96
N ASP A 685 -49.53 25.21 -15.66
CA ASP A 685 -49.69 25.71 -14.28
C ASP A 685 -50.81 24.95 -13.51
N ASP A 686 -51.89 24.61 -14.22
CA ASP A 686 -53.06 23.97 -13.63
C ASP A 686 -52.77 22.57 -12.98
N PRO A 687 -52.18 21.59 -13.69
CA PRO A 687 -51.69 20.34 -13.10
C PRO A 687 -50.68 20.51 -11.96
N GLN A 688 -49.84 21.54 -11.96
CA GLN A 688 -48.86 21.77 -10.89
C GLN A 688 -49.53 22.19 -9.58
N GLU A 689 -50.54 23.06 -9.63
CA GLU A 689 -51.32 23.45 -8.44
C GLU A 689 -52.15 22.27 -7.87
N ILE A 690 -52.59 21.35 -8.73
CA ILE A 690 -53.25 20.12 -8.26
C ILE A 690 -52.25 19.18 -7.57
N LEU A 691 -51.03 19.06 -8.09
CA LEU A 691 -49.97 18.27 -7.46
C LEU A 691 -49.51 18.86 -6.13
N SER A 692 -49.44 20.19 -6.00
CA SER A 692 -49.12 20.85 -4.74
C SER A 692 -50.18 20.58 -3.68
N LEU A 693 -51.46 20.70 -4.05
CA LEU A 693 -52.56 20.35 -3.15
C LEU A 693 -52.56 18.87 -2.77
N ALA A 694 -52.28 17.97 -3.73
CA ALA A 694 -52.19 16.53 -3.48
C ALA A 694 -51.02 16.16 -2.56
N ALA A 695 -49.88 16.86 -2.64
CA ALA A 695 -48.73 16.65 -1.75
C ALA A 695 -49.07 16.97 -0.29
N THR A 696 -49.90 18.00 -0.03
CA THR A 696 -50.35 18.33 1.33
C THR A 696 -51.36 17.33 1.91
N LYS A 697 -52.05 16.58 1.05
CA LYS A 697 -53.08 15.58 1.42
C LYS A 697 -52.60 14.13 1.24
N ASP A 698 -51.30 13.88 1.38
CA ASP A 698 -50.70 12.53 1.36
C ASP A 698 -51.00 11.73 0.07
N GLY A 699 -51.06 12.43 -1.07
CA GLY A 699 -51.25 11.85 -2.40
C GLY A 699 -52.68 11.38 -2.73
N LEU A 700 -53.69 11.80 -1.96
CA LEU A 700 -55.11 11.51 -2.18
C LEU A 700 -55.91 12.80 -2.36
N LEU A 701 -56.68 12.88 -3.45
CA LEU A 701 -57.46 14.07 -3.77
C LEU A 701 -58.83 13.72 -4.37
N SER A 702 -59.90 14.39 -3.94
CA SER A 702 -61.21 14.35 -4.61
C SER A 702 -61.46 15.60 -5.45
N ILE A 703 -62.45 15.56 -6.36
CA ILE A 703 -62.82 16.73 -7.15
C ILE A 703 -63.32 17.85 -6.22
N GLU A 704 -64.09 17.49 -5.18
CA GLU A 704 -64.61 18.45 -4.21
C GLU A 704 -63.47 19.12 -3.43
N ASP A 705 -62.46 18.34 -3.02
CA ASP A 705 -61.28 18.85 -2.33
C ASP A 705 -60.48 19.84 -3.17
N ALA A 706 -60.35 19.58 -4.47
CA ALA A 706 -59.62 20.44 -5.40
C ALA A 706 -60.41 21.71 -5.75
N VAL A 707 -61.73 21.61 -5.92
CA VAL A 707 -62.61 22.77 -6.14
C VAL A 707 -62.59 23.71 -4.92
N VAL A 708 -62.66 23.16 -3.71
CA VAL A 708 -62.62 23.95 -2.47
C VAL A 708 -61.22 24.49 -2.20
N GLY A 709 -60.17 23.68 -2.41
CA GLY A 709 -58.79 24.05 -2.13
C GLY A 709 -58.23 25.13 -3.07
N LEU A 710 -58.57 25.06 -4.37
CA LEU A 710 -58.05 25.98 -5.39
C LEU A 710 -59.07 27.06 -5.81
N GLY A 711 -60.33 26.95 -5.38
CA GLY A 711 -61.41 27.86 -5.79
C GLY A 711 -61.77 27.78 -7.28
N TRP A 712 -61.45 26.66 -7.93
CA TRP A 712 -61.64 26.47 -9.36
C TRP A 712 -63.02 25.93 -9.71
N LYS A 713 -63.46 26.15 -10.96
CA LYS A 713 -64.66 25.50 -11.50
C LYS A 713 -64.43 23.99 -11.63
N GLU A 714 -65.47 23.22 -11.35
CA GLU A 714 -65.44 21.75 -11.42
C GLU A 714 -64.92 21.22 -12.76
N GLU A 715 -65.31 21.85 -13.88
CA GLU A 715 -64.83 21.49 -15.22
C GLU A 715 -63.32 21.70 -15.41
N ARG A 716 -62.76 22.76 -14.82
CA ARG A 716 -61.32 23.06 -14.89
C ARG A 716 -60.52 22.03 -14.09
N VAL A 717 -60.99 21.71 -12.88
CA VAL A 717 -60.41 20.68 -12.02
C VAL A 717 -60.47 19.31 -12.69
N ARG A 718 -61.61 18.95 -13.29
CA ARG A 718 -61.79 17.69 -14.01
C ARG A 718 -60.83 17.57 -15.19
N ASN A 719 -60.70 18.61 -16.01
CA ASN A 719 -59.79 18.61 -17.15
C ASN A 719 -58.32 18.44 -16.72
N ALA A 720 -57.90 19.13 -15.66
CA ALA A 720 -56.54 19.03 -15.15
C ALA A 720 -56.26 17.65 -14.51
N LEU A 721 -57.22 17.09 -13.75
CA LEU A 721 -57.11 15.73 -13.22
C LEU A 721 -57.11 14.66 -14.32
N GLU A 722 -57.92 14.83 -15.37
CA GLU A 722 -57.93 13.92 -16.53
C GLU A 722 -56.60 13.96 -17.29
N LEU A 723 -55.97 15.13 -17.43
CA LEU A 723 -54.62 15.24 -17.99
C LEU A 723 -53.59 14.49 -17.13
N LEU A 724 -53.66 14.62 -15.81
CA LEU A 724 -52.78 13.91 -14.87
C LEU A 724 -53.00 12.39 -14.90
N VAL A 725 -54.26 11.94 -15.04
CA VAL A 725 -54.58 10.51 -15.21
C VAL A 725 -54.11 9.98 -16.56
N ARG A 726 -54.33 10.73 -17.64
CA ARG A 726 -53.90 10.36 -19.00
C ARG A 726 -52.39 10.25 -19.11
N ASN A 727 -51.65 11.10 -18.41
CA ASN A 727 -50.19 11.08 -18.37
C ASN A 727 -49.63 10.05 -17.36
N GLY A 728 -50.50 9.29 -16.68
CA GLY A 728 -50.11 8.22 -15.75
C GLY A 728 -49.58 8.70 -14.40
N VAL A 729 -49.68 10.00 -14.12
CA VAL A 729 -49.26 10.65 -12.87
C VAL A 729 -50.28 10.40 -11.75
N ALA A 730 -51.56 10.31 -12.11
CA ALA A 730 -52.67 9.99 -11.19
C ALA A 730 -53.40 8.72 -11.63
N LYS A 731 -54.02 8.01 -10.69
CA LYS A 731 -54.98 6.93 -10.98
C LYS A 731 -56.34 7.26 -10.40
N GLU A 732 -57.37 7.04 -11.20
CA GLU A 732 -58.75 7.22 -10.78
C GLU A 732 -59.24 5.98 -10.01
N GLN A 733 -59.80 6.20 -8.82
CA GLN A 733 -60.47 5.18 -8.03
C GLN A 733 -61.95 5.57 -7.86
N ARG A 734 -62.81 4.90 -8.63
CA ARG A 734 -64.27 5.06 -8.53
C ARG A 734 -64.81 4.20 -7.41
N SER A 735 -65.56 4.79 -6.49
CA SER A 735 -66.30 4.08 -5.45
C SER A 735 -67.78 4.38 -5.60
N TYR A 736 -68.64 3.38 -5.43
CA TYR A 736 -70.10 3.54 -5.57
C TYR A 736 -70.74 4.31 -4.39
N SER A 737 -70.03 4.44 -3.27
CA SER A 737 -70.52 5.06 -2.03
C SER A 737 -69.75 6.30 -1.57
N LYS A 738 -68.64 6.65 -2.22
CA LYS A 738 -67.81 7.84 -1.96
C LYS A 738 -67.55 8.57 -3.28
N SER A 739 -67.35 9.89 -3.26
CA SER A 739 -66.98 10.64 -4.47
C SER A 739 -65.71 10.08 -5.11
N THR A 740 -65.57 10.27 -6.42
CA THR A 740 -64.41 9.77 -7.19
C THR A 740 -63.11 10.31 -6.59
N GLN A 741 -62.21 9.41 -6.21
CA GLN A 741 -60.93 9.77 -5.63
C GLN A 741 -59.81 9.57 -6.66
N TYR A 742 -58.85 10.49 -6.67
CA TYR A 742 -57.66 10.47 -7.49
C TYR A 742 -56.44 10.20 -6.61
N TRP A 743 -55.66 9.21 -7.00
CA TRP A 743 -54.50 8.75 -6.27
C TRP A 743 -53.21 9.08 -7.02
N PHE A 744 -52.23 9.67 -6.32
CA PHE A 744 -50.94 10.08 -6.86
C PHE A 744 -49.81 9.19 -6.31
N PRO A 745 -49.44 8.10 -7.03
CA PRO A 745 -48.43 7.16 -6.57
C PRO A 745 -47.08 7.78 -6.23
N GLY A 746 -46.63 8.78 -6.98
CA GLY A 746 -45.30 9.40 -6.82
C GLY A 746 -45.18 10.36 -5.62
N LEU A 747 -46.27 10.63 -4.91
CA LEU A 747 -46.31 11.53 -3.75
C LEU A 747 -46.48 10.79 -2.42
N ARG A 748 -46.67 9.47 -2.44
CA ARG A 748 -46.92 8.67 -1.24
C ARG A 748 -45.64 7.94 -0.85
N GLY A 749 -45.03 8.34 0.26
CA GLY A 749 -43.87 7.64 0.82
C GLY A 749 -44.19 6.17 1.05
N GLY A 750 -43.35 5.28 0.52
CA GLY A 750 -43.52 3.83 0.63
C GLY A 750 -43.44 3.35 2.07
N LYS A 751 -44.54 3.41 2.83
CA LYS A 751 -44.73 2.54 3.99
C LYS A 751 -45.25 1.21 3.49
N LYS A 752 -44.34 0.24 3.36
CA LYS A 752 -44.66 -1.18 3.44
C LYS A 752 -44.23 -1.70 4.79
#